data_AF-A0A944B207-F1
#
_entry.id   AF-A0A944B207-F1
#
_cell.length_a   1.000
_cell.length_b   1.000
_cell.length_c   1.000
_cell.angle_alpha   90.00
_cell.angle_beta   90.00
_cell.angle_gamma   90.00
#
_symmetry.space_group_name_H-M   'P 1'
#
loop_
_entity.id
_entity.type
_entity.pdbx_description
1 polymer ?
#
loop_
_entity_poly.entity_id
_entity_poly.type
_entity_poly.pdbx_seq_one_letter_code
_entity_poly.pdbx_strand_id
1 'polypeptide(L)'
;MHKQFTSLDDLFENIIEDKNWTGANAGQINRYPVRFVLFDNFADFYQFIVNRPAGIYKHSIDTMLDSKNPDEFLSYTELSKEIRAFTKKIPANDFIIYPFSEMARYYDHNEFDSLVTTIRGQQAPEDVQLNHIRLYIPIVGMQGKMDKFMKDNSTYVWEYKSETDNGTYLLVITNGTTYNVSGLEEKYTVVYNLYEWLKLWEKGGNVRKTIICSSPNIFANAHFAQPDNAFEYRECRNAYQFLTKGLNLDFGLTSEPSEEEMPFWEELAELVDITNFDFDELIRERLDTFTLKSGVDFIKSWFDCDTDFDRWLLTLYFKKISNGQGYIYRAVTQCATLSMSELFSNIATIIFDEVNKEAYLQERRQAMIMAAEKGIKITDLAANKLSDKLKAIAASPESSGYYLAVKLLTPLTDAELQLCIEWVSKGKIHRDEIKAIFPQLYYYLEPLSLNSLDNSTQWIATYFDAYRRSKLADNIDSKVTEIISEKNANSASFRSWLDNFKTVRTVLYNRKDIDVLYWIDGLGVDWIPFIRNIISKYSKENIYLNEIYIATAELPTTTSVNKCKLQSLLPEGHQLPKIGDVDSFAHSLKSYPQYIIEEMKFVEDAVCKVLDQFNGKKIAFVSDHGITYLSQLVEGLKIGGIKTDHEGRLATYSSPIVEDNKYIKLDDGQTICSLTHRSLVDKVNKGHGAHGGCTPEEVLVPVIIVSSQKNATTYSTSIVNDEIDATKPIINFIIKGLSSVDVPTLVYNGVTYHLTSKGNNIYESERLNLVDTETKVTVCINETSQNTFSIKVSTGATEDDLFDGL
;
A
#
# COMPACT_ATOMS: atom_id res chain seq x y z
N MET A 1 -38.48 -6.48 -64.25
CA MET A 1 -39.16 -5.71 -63.17
C MET A 1 -38.14 -5.07 -62.26
N HIS A 2 -37.01 -5.73 -61.98
CA HIS A 2 -35.82 -5.06 -61.46
C HIS A 2 -35.24 -4.05 -62.46
N LYS A 3 -34.86 -2.84 -62.00
CA LYS A 3 -34.14 -1.82 -62.76
C LYS A 3 -33.09 -1.14 -61.87
N GLN A 4 -31.93 -0.81 -62.43
CA GLN A 4 -30.86 -0.08 -61.75
C GLN A 4 -30.69 1.31 -62.34
N PHE A 5 -30.38 2.28 -61.49
CA PHE A 5 -30.21 3.69 -61.85
C PHE A 5 -28.92 4.23 -61.24
N THR A 6 -28.21 5.08 -61.98
CA THR A 6 -26.97 5.73 -61.55
C THR A 6 -27.16 7.19 -61.19
N SER A 7 -28.31 7.80 -61.54
CA SER A 7 -28.71 9.14 -61.10
C SER A 7 -30.15 9.14 -60.54
N LEU A 8 -30.43 10.08 -59.62
CA LEU A 8 -31.80 10.29 -59.12
C LEU A 8 -32.73 10.81 -60.23
N ASP A 9 -32.20 11.58 -61.18
CA ASP A 9 -32.98 12.08 -62.31
C ASP A 9 -33.50 10.93 -63.19
N ASP A 10 -32.64 9.95 -63.52
CA ASP A 10 -33.07 8.76 -64.27
C ASP A 10 -34.13 7.94 -63.51
N LEU A 11 -34.00 7.84 -62.18
CA LEU A 11 -34.99 7.18 -61.33
C LEU A 11 -36.33 7.93 -61.35
N PHE A 12 -36.30 9.27 -61.30
CA PHE A 12 -37.50 10.11 -61.34
C PHE A 12 -38.16 10.10 -62.73
N GLU A 13 -37.39 10.08 -63.81
CA GLU A 13 -37.92 9.88 -65.16
C GLU A 13 -38.62 8.52 -65.29
N ASN A 14 -38.01 7.46 -64.76
CA ASN A 14 -38.64 6.14 -64.72
C ASN A 14 -39.90 6.08 -63.84
N ILE A 15 -39.97 6.87 -62.76
CA ILE A 15 -41.19 7.02 -61.95
C ILE A 15 -42.33 7.60 -62.81
N ILE A 16 -42.04 8.63 -63.61
CA ILE A 16 -43.02 9.26 -64.50
C ILE A 16 -43.44 8.30 -65.62
N GLU A 17 -42.49 7.54 -66.18
CA GLU A 17 -42.75 6.52 -67.20
C GLU A 17 -43.63 5.38 -66.68
N ASP A 18 -43.30 4.79 -65.51
CA ASP A 18 -44.07 3.68 -64.91
C ASP A 18 -45.51 4.09 -64.57
N LYS A 19 -45.70 5.34 -64.13
CA LYS A 19 -47.03 5.87 -63.84
C LYS A 19 -47.88 5.98 -65.10
N ASN A 20 -47.32 6.52 -66.18
CA ASN A 20 -48.03 6.77 -67.44
C ASN A 20 -48.02 5.56 -68.40
N TRP A 21 -47.61 4.38 -67.94
CA TRP A 21 -47.51 3.20 -68.79
C TRP A 21 -48.88 2.71 -69.28
N THR A 22 -49.11 2.80 -70.60
CA THR A 22 -50.31 2.30 -71.29
C THR A 22 -50.02 1.11 -72.21
N GLY A 23 -48.81 0.54 -72.13
CA GLY A 23 -48.35 -0.56 -72.99
C GLY A 23 -48.84 -1.94 -72.55
N ALA A 24 -48.20 -2.99 -73.08
CA ALA A 24 -48.48 -4.37 -72.66
C ALA A 24 -48.35 -4.52 -71.13
N ASN A 25 -49.25 -5.29 -70.51
CA ASN A 25 -49.34 -5.52 -69.06
C ASN A 25 -49.71 -4.30 -68.20
N ALA A 26 -50.20 -3.19 -68.77
CA ALA A 26 -50.66 -2.02 -68.00
C ALA A 26 -51.69 -2.38 -66.91
N GLY A 27 -52.61 -3.31 -67.19
CA GLY A 27 -53.57 -3.81 -66.20
C GLY A 27 -52.90 -4.49 -64.99
N GLN A 28 -51.80 -5.22 -65.18
CA GLN A 28 -51.06 -5.84 -64.08
C GLN A 28 -50.23 -4.81 -63.30
N ILE A 29 -49.60 -3.87 -64.00
CA ILE A 29 -48.80 -2.77 -63.43
C ILE A 29 -49.66 -1.87 -62.53
N ASN A 30 -50.91 -1.61 -62.93
CA ASN A 30 -51.86 -0.81 -62.15
C ASN A 30 -52.52 -1.61 -61.02
N ARG A 31 -52.77 -2.92 -61.22
CA ARG A 31 -53.36 -3.80 -60.20
C ARG A 31 -52.49 -3.92 -58.95
N TYR A 32 -51.17 -3.93 -59.12
CA TYR A 32 -50.18 -4.03 -58.03
C TYR A 32 -49.39 -2.71 -57.93
N PRO A 33 -49.82 -1.76 -57.07
CA PRO A 33 -49.32 -0.38 -57.09
C PRO A 33 -47.94 -0.20 -56.43
N VAL A 34 -47.42 -1.22 -55.74
CA VAL A 34 -46.22 -1.12 -54.89
C VAL A 34 -44.94 -1.17 -55.72
N ARG A 35 -44.00 -0.26 -55.44
CA ARG A 35 -42.64 -0.21 -55.98
C ARG A 35 -41.65 -0.12 -54.82
N PHE A 36 -40.74 -1.07 -54.69
CA PHE A 36 -39.65 -0.98 -53.71
C PHE A 36 -38.48 -0.22 -54.33
N VAL A 37 -37.90 0.73 -53.60
CA VAL A 37 -36.80 1.57 -54.09
C VAL A 37 -35.61 1.42 -53.15
N LEU A 38 -34.53 0.79 -53.60
CA LEU A 38 -33.35 0.47 -52.80
C LEU A 38 -32.32 1.61 -52.87
N PHE A 39 -31.74 1.93 -51.73
CA PHE A 39 -30.71 2.96 -51.54
C PHE A 39 -29.55 2.39 -50.72
N ASP A 40 -28.32 2.81 -51.00
CA ASP A 40 -27.14 2.39 -50.22
C ASP A 40 -26.93 3.21 -48.94
N ASN A 41 -27.51 4.41 -48.82
CA ASN A 41 -27.28 5.27 -47.65
C ASN A 41 -28.44 6.26 -47.38
N PHE A 42 -28.44 6.86 -46.19
CA PHE A 42 -29.45 7.85 -45.77
C PHE A 42 -29.44 9.15 -46.57
N ALA A 43 -28.30 9.59 -47.13
CA ALA A 43 -28.24 10.84 -47.87
C ALA A 43 -29.02 10.74 -49.18
N ASP A 44 -28.83 9.65 -49.93
CA ASP A 44 -29.54 9.38 -51.17
C ASP A 44 -31.03 9.16 -50.93
N PHE A 45 -31.37 8.41 -49.88
CA PHE A 45 -32.74 8.23 -49.45
C PHE A 45 -33.41 9.57 -49.08
N TYR A 46 -32.73 10.43 -48.33
CA TYR A 46 -33.22 11.76 -48.00
C TYR A 46 -33.44 12.62 -49.25
N GLN A 47 -32.49 12.64 -50.19
CA GLN A 47 -32.63 13.36 -51.46
C GLN A 47 -33.80 12.84 -52.29
N PHE A 48 -34.03 11.52 -52.31
CA PHE A 48 -35.21 10.94 -52.95
C PHE A 48 -36.51 11.45 -52.32
N ILE A 49 -36.60 11.49 -51.00
CA ILE A 49 -37.79 11.99 -50.29
C ILE A 49 -38.03 13.49 -50.55
N VAL A 50 -36.96 14.30 -50.54
CA VAL A 50 -37.04 15.76 -50.71
C VAL A 50 -37.34 16.15 -52.16
N ASN A 51 -36.61 15.59 -53.12
CA ASN A 51 -36.65 15.96 -54.54
C ASN A 51 -37.68 15.17 -55.36
N ARG A 52 -38.51 14.35 -54.71
CA ARG A 52 -39.55 13.56 -55.38
C ARG A 52 -40.41 14.41 -56.33
N PRO A 53 -40.88 13.83 -57.45
CA PRO A 53 -41.79 14.51 -58.36
C PRO A 53 -43.04 15.08 -57.69
N ALA A 54 -43.54 16.19 -58.23
CA ALA A 54 -44.77 16.82 -57.76
C ALA A 54 -45.97 15.84 -57.87
N GLY A 55 -46.85 15.85 -56.87
CA GLY A 55 -48.02 14.97 -56.79
C GLY A 55 -47.78 13.65 -56.03
N ILE A 56 -46.56 13.40 -55.56
CA ILE A 56 -46.25 12.29 -54.65
C ILE A 56 -46.26 12.80 -53.21
N TYR A 57 -47.11 12.21 -52.36
CA TYR A 57 -47.26 12.56 -50.96
C TYR A 57 -46.47 11.62 -50.06
N LYS A 58 -46.33 12.03 -48.79
CA LYS A 58 -45.46 11.39 -47.80
C LYS A 58 -46.33 10.79 -46.70
N HIS A 59 -46.13 9.51 -46.40
CA HIS A 59 -46.77 8.85 -45.27
C HIS A 59 -45.70 8.14 -44.44
N SER A 60 -45.55 8.57 -43.20
CA SER A 60 -44.48 8.08 -42.35
C SER A 60 -44.99 6.99 -41.41
N ILE A 61 -44.24 5.90 -41.24
CA ILE A 61 -44.64 4.75 -40.41
C ILE A 61 -44.56 5.08 -38.91
N ASP A 62 -43.86 6.15 -38.52
CA ASP A 62 -43.91 6.64 -37.13
C ASP A 62 -45.33 7.05 -36.72
N THR A 63 -46.19 7.44 -37.67
CA THR A 63 -47.61 7.72 -37.42
C THR A 63 -48.43 6.46 -37.09
N MET A 64 -47.87 5.28 -37.31
CA MET A 64 -48.47 3.98 -36.97
C MET A 64 -48.06 3.51 -35.56
N LEU A 65 -47.13 4.20 -34.89
CA LEU A 65 -46.70 3.89 -33.54
C LEU A 65 -47.58 4.57 -32.49
N ASP A 66 -47.67 3.97 -31.29
CA ASP A 66 -48.30 4.63 -30.15
C ASP A 66 -47.40 5.76 -29.65
N SER A 67 -47.89 7.00 -29.77
CA SER A 67 -47.24 8.20 -29.23
C SER A 67 -46.91 8.14 -27.73
N LYS A 68 -47.59 7.27 -26.97
CA LYS A 68 -47.32 7.06 -25.53
C LYS A 68 -46.18 6.07 -25.27
N ASN A 69 -45.84 5.24 -26.25
CA ASN A 69 -44.80 4.22 -26.17
C ASN A 69 -43.86 4.35 -27.38
N PRO A 70 -42.98 5.37 -27.42
CA PRO A 70 -42.14 5.65 -28.58
C PRO A 70 -41.10 4.57 -28.92
N ASP A 71 -40.91 3.58 -28.03
CA ASP A 71 -40.02 2.43 -28.23
C ASP A 71 -40.78 1.13 -28.54
N GLU A 72 -42.10 1.19 -28.75
CA GLU A 72 -42.91 0.02 -29.10
C GLU A 72 -42.66 -0.40 -30.55
N PHE A 73 -42.30 -1.67 -30.72
CA PHE A 73 -41.91 -2.25 -32.00
C PHE A 73 -43.09 -3.02 -32.62
N LEU A 74 -43.55 -2.57 -33.79
CA LEU A 74 -44.62 -3.27 -34.50
C LEU A 74 -44.12 -4.62 -35.00
N SER A 75 -44.94 -5.67 -34.86
CA SER A 75 -44.67 -6.94 -35.53
C SER A 75 -44.79 -6.81 -37.04
N TYR A 76 -44.16 -7.72 -37.80
CA TYR A 76 -44.29 -7.74 -39.25
C TYR A 76 -45.77 -7.89 -39.70
N THR A 77 -46.61 -8.56 -38.91
CA THR A 77 -48.04 -8.71 -39.21
C THR A 77 -48.79 -7.39 -39.06
N GLU A 78 -48.51 -6.62 -38.01
CA GLU A 78 -49.12 -5.31 -37.75
C GLU A 78 -48.68 -4.29 -38.80
N LEU A 79 -47.38 -4.20 -39.08
CA LEU A 79 -46.86 -3.33 -40.12
C LEU A 79 -47.47 -3.66 -41.50
N SER A 80 -47.54 -4.95 -41.85
CA SER A 80 -48.18 -5.38 -43.11
C SER A 80 -49.67 -5.04 -43.16
N LYS A 81 -50.38 -5.13 -42.02
CA LYS A 81 -51.81 -4.85 -41.90
C LYS A 81 -52.08 -3.36 -42.08
N GLU A 82 -51.29 -2.50 -41.45
CA GLU A 82 -51.41 -1.04 -41.58
C GLU A 82 -51.10 -0.58 -43.02
N ILE A 83 -50.00 -1.06 -43.62
CA ILE A 83 -49.68 -0.74 -45.02
C ILE A 83 -50.79 -1.21 -45.96
N ARG A 84 -51.34 -2.42 -45.76
CA ARG A 84 -52.47 -2.91 -46.58
C ARG A 84 -53.75 -2.12 -46.37
N ALA A 85 -54.03 -1.71 -45.13
CA ALA A 85 -55.18 -0.87 -44.81
C ALA A 85 -55.05 0.50 -45.49
N PHE A 86 -53.84 1.05 -45.52
CA PHE A 86 -53.50 2.26 -46.25
C PHE A 86 -53.72 2.09 -47.76
N THR A 87 -53.19 1.03 -48.38
CA THR A 87 -53.36 0.74 -49.82
C THR A 87 -54.84 0.61 -50.23
N LYS A 88 -55.70 0.08 -49.34
CA LYS A 88 -57.15 -0.05 -49.60
C LYS A 88 -57.92 1.27 -49.54
N LYS A 89 -57.38 2.27 -48.83
CA LYS A 89 -58.01 3.58 -48.59
C LYS A 89 -57.20 4.72 -49.21
N ILE A 90 -56.29 4.39 -50.13
CA ILE A 90 -55.35 5.36 -50.66
C ILE A 90 -56.14 6.48 -51.36
N PRO A 91 -55.90 7.76 -51.01
CA PRO A 91 -56.46 8.88 -51.75
C PRO A 91 -56.06 8.82 -53.23
N ALA A 92 -56.70 9.64 -54.09
CA ALA A 92 -56.36 9.75 -55.52
C ALA A 92 -55.00 10.45 -55.78
N ASN A 93 -53.96 10.08 -55.03
CA ASN A 93 -52.60 10.59 -55.11
C ASN A 93 -51.57 9.47 -54.91
N ASP A 94 -50.35 9.63 -55.42
CA ASP A 94 -49.25 8.70 -55.15
C ASP A 94 -48.66 8.94 -53.77
N PHE A 95 -48.08 7.91 -53.16
CA PHE A 95 -47.49 8.01 -51.83
C PHE A 95 -46.13 7.32 -51.73
N ILE A 96 -45.28 7.86 -50.87
CA ILE A 96 -44.09 7.19 -50.35
C ILE A 96 -44.37 6.78 -48.91
N ILE A 97 -44.19 5.48 -48.59
CA ILE A 97 -44.22 4.97 -47.21
C ILE A 97 -42.79 4.86 -46.70
N TYR A 98 -42.46 5.57 -45.62
CA TYR A 98 -41.11 5.62 -45.07
C TYR A 98 -41.09 5.75 -43.54
N PRO A 99 -39.96 5.54 -42.85
CA PRO A 99 -38.82 4.75 -43.31
C PRO A 99 -39.05 3.26 -43.05
N PHE A 100 -39.42 2.52 -44.09
CA PHE A 100 -39.81 1.12 -43.97
C PHE A 100 -38.65 0.21 -43.52
N SER A 101 -37.45 0.39 -44.10
CA SER A 101 -36.27 -0.43 -43.78
C SER A 101 -35.81 -0.30 -42.33
N GLU A 102 -36.10 0.82 -41.69
CA GLU A 102 -35.57 1.13 -40.35
C GLU A 102 -36.30 0.33 -39.28
N MET A 103 -37.55 -0.07 -39.55
CA MET A 103 -38.26 -1.11 -38.81
C MET A 103 -37.91 -2.50 -39.36
N ALA A 104 -38.03 -2.68 -40.67
CA ALA A 104 -38.00 -4.00 -41.28
C ALA A 104 -36.65 -4.74 -41.15
N ARG A 105 -35.55 -4.03 -40.90
CA ARG A 105 -34.23 -4.67 -40.73
C ARG A 105 -34.13 -5.59 -39.54
N TYR A 106 -34.90 -5.32 -38.49
CA TYR A 106 -34.87 -6.11 -37.26
C TYR A 106 -35.90 -7.25 -37.24
N TYR A 107 -36.60 -7.48 -38.35
CA TYR A 107 -37.34 -8.73 -38.54
C TYR A 107 -36.41 -9.84 -39.04
N ASP A 108 -36.71 -11.07 -38.65
CA ASP A 108 -35.99 -12.22 -39.17
C ASP A 108 -36.22 -12.39 -40.68
N HIS A 109 -35.47 -13.30 -41.31
CA HIS A 109 -35.55 -13.49 -42.76
C HIS A 109 -36.94 -13.95 -43.26
N ASN A 110 -37.62 -14.83 -42.52
CA ASN A 110 -38.93 -15.34 -42.88
C ASN A 110 -40.03 -14.29 -42.67
N GLU A 111 -39.93 -13.53 -41.58
CA GLU A 111 -40.82 -12.43 -41.27
C GLU A 111 -40.70 -11.32 -42.32
N PHE A 112 -39.48 -10.93 -42.68
CA PHE A 112 -39.21 -9.97 -43.76
C PHE A 112 -39.77 -10.45 -45.10
N ASP A 113 -39.49 -11.70 -45.47
CA ASP A 113 -40.02 -12.30 -46.71
C ASP A 113 -41.55 -12.30 -46.73
N SER A 114 -42.18 -12.64 -45.60
CA SER A 114 -43.63 -12.67 -45.43
C SER A 114 -44.23 -11.27 -45.52
N LEU A 115 -43.57 -10.27 -44.91
CA LEU A 115 -43.95 -8.86 -44.96
C LEU A 115 -43.94 -8.34 -46.40
N VAL A 116 -42.82 -8.51 -47.12
CA VAL A 116 -42.66 -8.06 -48.50
C VAL A 116 -43.65 -8.77 -49.42
N THR A 117 -43.79 -10.10 -49.30
CA THR A 117 -44.75 -10.92 -50.08
C THR A 117 -46.20 -10.47 -49.87
N THR A 118 -46.57 -10.19 -48.62
CA THR A 118 -47.92 -9.75 -48.26
C THR A 118 -48.22 -8.36 -48.81
N ILE A 119 -47.28 -7.42 -48.69
CA ILE A 119 -47.46 -6.03 -49.15
C ILE A 119 -47.53 -5.96 -50.67
N ARG A 120 -46.60 -6.60 -51.39
CA ARG A 120 -46.57 -6.57 -52.85
C ARG A 120 -47.80 -7.23 -53.50
N GLY A 121 -48.38 -8.23 -52.83
CA GLY A 121 -49.55 -8.97 -53.31
C GLY A 121 -50.86 -8.22 -53.12
N GLN A 122 -50.86 -7.09 -52.41
CA GLN A 122 -52.05 -6.30 -52.17
C GLN A 122 -52.51 -5.60 -53.46
N GLN A 123 -53.72 -5.93 -53.90
CA GLN A 123 -54.33 -5.32 -55.07
C GLN A 123 -54.96 -3.96 -54.70
N ALA A 124 -54.80 -2.99 -55.60
CA ALA A 124 -55.43 -1.68 -55.50
C ALA A 124 -56.95 -1.77 -55.80
N PRO A 125 -57.79 -0.92 -55.19
CA PRO A 125 -59.17 -0.68 -55.63
C PRO A 125 -59.27 -0.28 -57.11
N GLU A 126 -60.41 -0.52 -57.77
CA GLU A 126 -60.57 -0.27 -59.22
C GLU A 126 -60.36 1.20 -59.62
N ASP A 127 -60.86 2.15 -58.83
CA ASP A 127 -60.67 3.59 -59.00
C ASP A 127 -59.20 4.01 -58.88
N VAL A 128 -58.46 3.37 -57.98
CA VAL A 128 -57.01 3.57 -57.81
C VAL A 128 -56.23 3.01 -59.00
N GLN A 129 -56.67 1.88 -59.57
CA GLN A 129 -56.10 1.30 -60.79
C GLN A 129 -56.33 2.19 -62.01
N LEU A 130 -57.55 2.73 -62.17
CA LEU A 130 -57.92 3.64 -63.26
C LEU A 130 -57.14 4.95 -63.21
N ASN A 131 -56.79 5.42 -62.01
CA ASN A 131 -56.01 6.64 -61.81
C ASN A 131 -54.48 6.40 -61.81
N HIS A 132 -54.02 5.17 -62.10
CA HIS A 132 -52.60 4.81 -62.17
C HIS A 132 -51.80 5.13 -60.89
N ILE A 133 -52.43 5.05 -59.72
CA ILE A 133 -51.78 5.41 -58.45
C ILE A 133 -50.66 4.44 -58.09
N ARG A 134 -49.58 4.95 -57.48
CA ARG A 134 -48.40 4.19 -57.05
C ARG A 134 -48.08 4.39 -55.57
N LEU A 135 -47.50 3.35 -54.98
CA LEU A 135 -46.97 3.34 -53.63
C LEU A 135 -45.47 3.00 -53.68
N TYR A 136 -44.62 3.95 -53.31
CA TYR A 136 -43.18 3.75 -53.26
C TYR A 136 -42.75 3.41 -51.84
N ILE A 137 -41.96 2.35 -51.68
CA ILE A 137 -41.41 1.93 -50.38
C ILE A 137 -39.88 1.94 -50.47
N PRO A 138 -39.24 3.00 -49.96
CA PRO A 138 -37.79 3.09 -49.89
C PRO A 138 -37.21 2.09 -48.89
N ILE A 139 -36.05 1.53 -49.23
CA ILE A 139 -35.31 0.56 -48.42
C ILE A 139 -33.84 0.93 -48.45
N VAL A 140 -33.24 1.16 -47.29
CA VAL A 140 -31.82 1.53 -47.15
C VAL A 140 -30.98 0.33 -46.74
N GLY A 141 -29.94 0.00 -47.50
CA GLY A 141 -28.91 -0.99 -47.15
C GLY A 141 -29.29 -2.47 -47.26
N MET A 142 -30.58 -2.79 -47.35
CA MET A 142 -31.08 -4.17 -47.26
C MET A 142 -31.14 -4.91 -48.61
N GLN A 143 -30.27 -4.60 -49.57
CA GLN A 143 -30.21 -5.23 -50.90
C GLN A 143 -30.18 -6.75 -50.77
N GLY A 144 -29.33 -7.29 -49.90
CA GLY A 144 -29.22 -8.73 -49.67
C GLY A 144 -30.53 -9.40 -49.19
N LYS A 145 -31.32 -8.74 -48.33
CA LYS A 145 -32.65 -9.26 -47.92
C LYS A 145 -33.67 -9.16 -49.08
N MET A 146 -33.46 -8.26 -50.04
CA MET A 146 -34.32 -8.07 -51.22
C MET A 146 -33.94 -8.95 -52.43
N ASP A 147 -32.83 -9.67 -52.39
CA ASP A 147 -32.30 -10.49 -53.50
C ASP A 147 -33.33 -11.43 -54.14
N LYS A 148 -34.12 -12.11 -53.30
CA LYS A 148 -35.18 -13.02 -53.75
C LYS A 148 -36.21 -12.29 -54.61
N PHE A 149 -36.58 -11.07 -54.22
CA PHE A 149 -37.59 -10.25 -54.87
C PHE A 149 -37.05 -9.55 -56.11
N MET A 150 -35.76 -9.21 -56.15
CA MET A 150 -35.10 -8.69 -57.36
C MET A 150 -35.08 -9.70 -58.51
N LYS A 151 -35.01 -10.99 -58.18
CA LYS A 151 -35.05 -12.11 -59.16
C LYS A 151 -36.48 -12.52 -59.54
N ASP A 152 -37.49 -11.97 -58.87
CA ASP A 152 -38.89 -12.29 -59.12
C ASP A 152 -39.49 -11.40 -60.21
N ASN A 153 -40.08 -12.03 -61.23
CA ASN A 153 -40.84 -11.38 -62.30
C ASN A 153 -42.22 -10.88 -61.88
N SER A 154 -42.51 -10.80 -60.58
CA SER A 154 -43.76 -10.28 -60.04
C SER A 154 -43.57 -9.32 -58.86
N THR A 155 -42.33 -8.84 -58.65
CA THR A 155 -42.03 -7.72 -57.75
C THR A 155 -41.33 -6.60 -58.51
N TYR A 156 -41.78 -5.37 -58.31
CA TYR A 156 -41.11 -4.20 -58.86
C TYR A 156 -40.10 -3.67 -57.84
N VAL A 157 -38.82 -3.82 -58.16
CA VAL A 157 -37.70 -3.37 -57.32
C VAL A 157 -36.83 -2.46 -58.16
N TRP A 158 -36.58 -1.25 -57.69
CA TRP A 158 -35.72 -0.28 -58.36
C TRP A 158 -34.54 0.01 -57.44
N GLU A 159 -33.33 -0.02 -57.96
CA GLU A 159 -32.12 0.17 -57.17
C GLU A 159 -31.39 1.41 -57.66
N TYR A 160 -31.19 2.37 -56.76
CA TYR A 160 -30.35 3.54 -57.03
C TYR A 160 -28.96 3.31 -56.45
N LYS A 161 -27.95 3.35 -57.32
CA LYS A 161 -26.53 3.27 -56.93
C LYS A 161 -25.86 4.58 -57.28
N SER A 162 -25.59 5.39 -56.26
CA SER A 162 -24.78 6.59 -56.42
C SER A 162 -23.37 6.22 -56.89
N GLU A 163 -22.80 7.04 -57.77
CA GLU A 163 -21.38 6.90 -58.17
C GLU A 163 -20.42 7.17 -56.99
N THR A 164 -20.92 7.81 -55.94
CA THR A 164 -20.13 8.17 -54.75
C THR A 164 -20.36 7.12 -53.65
N ASP A 165 -19.33 6.32 -53.37
CA ASP A 165 -19.35 5.41 -52.22
C ASP A 165 -19.21 6.22 -50.93
N ASN A 166 -20.31 6.32 -50.19
CA ASN A 166 -20.32 7.01 -48.90
C ASN A 166 -19.83 6.12 -47.76
N GLY A 167 -19.57 4.83 -47.99
CA GLY A 167 -19.23 3.83 -46.97
C GLY A 167 -20.40 3.49 -46.03
N THR A 168 -20.22 2.48 -45.19
CA THR A 168 -21.22 2.05 -44.19
C THR A 168 -21.25 2.97 -42.96
N TYR A 169 -22.35 2.93 -42.22
CA TYR A 169 -22.50 3.50 -40.88
C TYR A 169 -22.21 2.41 -39.84
N LEU A 170 -21.50 2.74 -38.77
CA LEU A 170 -21.34 1.85 -37.61
C LEU A 170 -22.46 2.12 -36.62
N LEU A 171 -23.36 1.17 -36.44
CA LEU A 171 -24.41 1.21 -35.43
C LEU A 171 -23.95 0.51 -34.14
N VAL A 172 -23.60 1.32 -33.15
CA VAL A 172 -23.29 0.87 -31.78
C VAL A 172 -24.61 0.75 -31.02
N ILE A 173 -24.94 -0.45 -30.53
CA ILE A 173 -26.23 -0.72 -29.89
C ILE A 173 -26.02 -1.10 -28.43
N THR A 174 -26.72 -0.41 -27.54
CA THR A 174 -26.76 -0.67 -26.09
C THR A 174 -28.19 -0.86 -25.61
N ASN A 175 -28.36 -1.45 -24.42
CA ASN A 175 -29.68 -1.74 -23.85
C ASN A 175 -30.14 -0.66 -22.88
N GLY A 176 -30.87 0.35 -23.35
CA GLY A 176 -31.53 1.34 -22.49
C GLY A 176 -30.61 2.36 -21.82
N THR A 177 -29.31 2.35 -22.12
CA THR A 177 -28.33 3.20 -21.45
C THR A 177 -27.18 3.58 -22.35
N THR A 178 -26.63 4.78 -22.15
CA THR A 178 -25.33 5.22 -22.67
C THR A 178 -24.27 5.20 -21.58
N TYR A 179 -24.56 4.55 -20.44
CA TYR A 179 -23.72 4.50 -19.24
C TYR A 179 -23.30 5.89 -18.75
N ASN A 180 -24.20 6.88 -18.93
CA ASN A 180 -24.01 8.28 -18.53
C ASN A 180 -22.77 8.98 -19.11
N VAL A 181 -22.19 8.45 -20.21
CA VAL A 181 -21.12 9.14 -20.95
C VAL A 181 -21.65 10.47 -21.51
N SER A 182 -20.92 11.55 -21.25
CA SER A 182 -21.27 12.91 -21.67
C SER A 182 -20.64 13.28 -23.03
N GLY A 183 -21.21 14.28 -23.70
CA GLY A 183 -20.67 14.83 -24.96
C GLY A 183 -20.90 13.96 -26.22
N LEU A 184 -21.69 12.87 -26.12
CA LEU A 184 -21.90 11.93 -27.22
C LEU A 184 -22.46 12.59 -28.48
N GLU A 185 -23.42 13.50 -28.33
CA GLU A 185 -24.12 14.19 -29.42
C GLU A 185 -23.23 15.20 -30.17
N GLU A 186 -22.07 15.55 -29.61
CA GLU A 186 -21.08 16.40 -30.28
C GLU A 186 -20.21 15.62 -31.26
N LYS A 187 -19.94 14.33 -30.97
CA LYS A 187 -19.09 13.46 -31.80
C LYS A 187 -19.86 12.42 -32.62
N TYR A 188 -21.04 12.00 -32.17
CA TYR A 188 -21.80 10.90 -32.76
C TYR A 188 -23.25 11.28 -33.02
N THR A 189 -23.95 10.49 -33.83
CA THR A 189 -25.41 10.61 -33.88
C THR A 189 -26.01 9.70 -32.84
N VAL A 190 -26.79 10.22 -31.90
CA VAL A 190 -27.38 9.43 -30.83
C VAL A 190 -28.89 9.33 -31.02
N VAL A 191 -29.43 8.15 -30.75
CA VAL A 191 -30.87 7.87 -30.69
C VAL A 191 -31.19 7.02 -29.45
N TYR A 192 -32.27 7.36 -28.74
CA TYR A 192 -32.62 6.74 -27.45
C TYR A 192 -33.78 5.75 -27.53
N ASN A 193 -34.55 5.79 -28.62
CA ASN A 193 -35.74 4.98 -28.81
C ASN A 193 -35.99 4.72 -30.30
N LEU A 194 -36.89 3.78 -30.59
CA LEU A 194 -37.28 3.42 -31.94
C LEU A 194 -37.82 4.62 -32.73
N TYR A 195 -38.61 5.50 -32.10
CA TYR A 195 -39.13 6.70 -32.75
C TYR A 195 -38.03 7.62 -33.30
N GLU A 196 -37.00 7.90 -32.50
CA GLU A 196 -35.83 8.69 -32.94
C GLU A 196 -35.05 7.99 -34.05
N TRP A 197 -34.90 6.67 -33.97
CA TRP A 197 -34.31 5.86 -35.04
C TRP A 197 -35.09 5.99 -36.36
N LEU A 198 -36.43 5.92 -36.32
CA LEU A 198 -37.30 6.14 -37.47
C LEU A 198 -37.28 7.59 -37.99
N LYS A 199 -36.70 8.54 -37.28
CA LYS A 199 -36.52 9.92 -37.76
C LYS A 199 -35.09 10.23 -38.18
N LEU A 200 -34.17 9.29 -37.99
CA LEU A 200 -32.75 9.52 -38.22
C LEU A 200 -32.46 9.96 -39.67
N TRP A 201 -33.16 9.38 -40.63
CA TRP A 201 -33.04 9.71 -42.05
C TRP A 201 -33.31 11.19 -42.38
N GLU A 202 -34.10 11.90 -41.56
CA GLU A 202 -34.41 13.33 -41.76
C GLU A 202 -33.17 14.21 -41.68
N LYS A 203 -32.10 13.72 -41.03
CA LYS A 203 -30.80 14.41 -40.95
C LYS A 203 -30.01 14.29 -42.27
N GLY A 204 -30.40 13.41 -43.19
CA GLY A 204 -29.76 13.22 -44.49
C GLY A 204 -28.25 13.01 -44.37
N GLY A 205 -27.46 13.78 -45.13
CA GLY A 205 -26.00 13.74 -45.08
C GLY A 205 -25.37 14.21 -43.76
N ASN A 206 -26.15 14.76 -42.83
CA ASN A 206 -25.65 15.17 -41.50
C ASN A 206 -25.61 14.01 -40.49
N VAL A 207 -26.07 12.81 -40.86
CA VAL A 207 -25.90 11.61 -40.02
C VAL A 207 -24.41 11.27 -39.97
N ARG A 208 -23.84 11.34 -38.76
CA ARG A 208 -22.43 10.96 -38.54
C ARG A 208 -22.23 9.46 -38.75
N LYS A 209 -21.00 9.08 -39.12
CA LYS A 209 -20.62 7.70 -39.46
C LYS A 209 -20.88 6.69 -38.36
N THR A 210 -20.70 7.07 -37.11
CA THR A 210 -21.03 6.25 -35.96
C THR A 210 -22.35 6.73 -35.36
N ILE A 211 -23.29 5.80 -35.22
CA ILE A 211 -24.61 6.01 -34.62
C ILE A 211 -24.66 5.21 -33.33
N ILE A 212 -25.02 5.85 -32.23
CA ILE A 212 -25.23 5.21 -30.93
C ILE A 212 -26.74 5.07 -30.74
N CYS A 213 -27.21 3.84 -30.60
CA CYS A 213 -28.59 3.51 -30.35
C CYS A 213 -28.73 2.83 -28.99
N SER A 214 -29.45 3.47 -28.07
CA SER A 214 -29.71 2.94 -26.73
C SER A 214 -31.13 2.42 -26.54
N SER A 215 -31.90 2.24 -27.62
CA SER A 215 -33.25 1.68 -27.57
C SER A 215 -33.25 0.24 -27.05
N PRO A 216 -33.92 -0.05 -25.91
CA PRO A 216 -34.08 -1.43 -25.42
C PRO A 216 -34.71 -2.37 -26.46
N ASN A 217 -35.71 -1.89 -27.21
CA ASN A 217 -36.42 -2.73 -28.17
C ASN A 217 -35.59 -3.03 -29.42
N ILE A 218 -34.85 -2.04 -29.94
CA ILE A 218 -33.88 -2.29 -31.02
C ILE A 218 -32.79 -3.24 -30.54
N PHE A 219 -32.28 -3.08 -29.32
CA PHE A 219 -31.29 -3.99 -28.75
C PHE A 219 -31.81 -5.43 -28.67
N ALA A 220 -33.04 -5.62 -28.20
CA ALA A 220 -33.67 -6.95 -28.13
C ALA A 220 -33.76 -7.65 -29.50
N ASN A 221 -33.96 -6.88 -30.58
CA ASN A 221 -34.10 -7.40 -31.95
C ASN A 221 -32.82 -7.26 -32.80
N ALA A 222 -31.71 -6.77 -32.23
CA ALA A 222 -30.47 -6.48 -32.96
C ALA A 222 -29.88 -7.72 -33.64
N HIS A 223 -30.04 -8.89 -33.04
CA HIS A 223 -29.57 -10.18 -33.57
C HIS A 223 -30.21 -10.58 -34.91
N PHE A 224 -31.39 -10.04 -35.26
CA PHE A 224 -32.03 -10.24 -36.56
C PHE A 224 -31.53 -9.28 -37.64
N ALA A 225 -30.85 -8.21 -37.24
CA ALA A 225 -30.09 -7.37 -38.13
C ALA A 225 -28.74 -8.04 -38.44
N GLN A 226 -28.28 -7.87 -39.68
CA GLN A 226 -26.99 -8.38 -40.16
C GLN A 226 -26.29 -7.24 -40.89
N PRO A 227 -24.94 -7.20 -40.90
CA PRO A 227 -24.20 -6.23 -41.69
C PRO A 227 -24.72 -6.20 -43.14
N ASP A 228 -24.97 -5.01 -43.64
CA ASP A 228 -25.57 -4.80 -44.96
C ASP A 228 -24.86 -3.64 -45.68
N ASN A 229 -25.37 -3.23 -46.84
CA ASN A 229 -24.72 -2.21 -47.67
C ASN A 229 -24.65 -0.85 -46.98
N ALA A 230 -25.48 -0.59 -45.97
CA ALA A 230 -25.54 0.68 -45.26
C ALA A 230 -24.98 0.59 -43.83
N PHE A 231 -25.08 -0.55 -43.15
CA PHE A 231 -24.78 -0.64 -41.71
C PHE A 231 -23.86 -1.80 -41.34
N GLU A 232 -22.89 -1.51 -40.47
CA GLU A 232 -22.23 -2.47 -39.61
C GLU A 232 -22.79 -2.36 -38.18
N TYR A 233 -22.77 -3.46 -37.42
CA TYR A 233 -23.40 -3.54 -36.11
C TYR A 233 -22.38 -3.87 -35.03
N ARG A 234 -22.51 -3.22 -33.88
CA ARG A 234 -21.68 -3.47 -32.71
C ARG A 234 -22.53 -3.44 -31.44
N GLU A 235 -22.97 -4.62 -31.03
CA GLU A 235 -23.64 -4.79 -29.73
C GLU A 235 -22.64 -4.57 -28.59
N CYS A 236 -23.02 -3.71 -27.64
CA CYS A 236 -22.28 -3.45 -26.42
C CYS A 236 -23.20 -3.77 -25.22
N ARG A 237 -22.85 -4.84 -24.50
CA ARG A 237 -23.70 -5.42 -23.45
C ARG A 237 -23.45 -4.86 -22.05
N ASN A 238 -22.32 -4.18 -21.87
CA ASN A 238 -21.89 -3.61 -20.60
C ASN A 238 -21.07 -2.33 -20.83
N ALA A 239 -20.78 -1.58 -19.76
CA ALA A 239 -20.05 -0.32 -19.82
C ALA A 239 -18.66 -0.48 -20.44
N TYR A 240 -17.94 -1.55 -20.08
CA TYR A 240 -16.62 -1.85 -20.65
C TYR A 240 -16.67 -1.97 -22.17
N GLN A 241 -17.60 -2.77 -22.71
CA GLN A 241 -17.75 -2.94 -24.16
C GLN A 241 -18.16 -1.64 -24.83
N PHE A 242 -19.02 -0.84 -24.19
CA PHE A 242 -19.42 0.45 -24.75
C PHE A 242 -18.23 1.41 -24.85
N LEU A 243 -17.45 1.59 -23.78
CA LEU A 243 -16.29 2.48 -23.78
C LEU A 243 -15.18 1.99 -24.74
N THR A 244 -14.87 0.69 -24.72
CA THR A 244 -13.75 0.14 -25.50
C THR A 244 -14.11 -0.21 -26.94
N LYS A 245 -15.18 -0.97 -27.16
CA LYS A 245 -15.59 -1.42 -28.50
C LYS A 245 -16.48 -0.37 -29.19
N GLY A 246 -17.38 0.28 -28.45
CA GLY A 246 -18.29 1.28 -28.97
C GLY A 246 -17.60 2.61 -29.26
N LEU A 247 -16.92 3.19 -28.26
CA LEU A 247 -16.26 4.49 -28.34
C LEU A 247 -14.78 4.44 -28.73
N ASN A 248 -14.18 3.24 -28.80
CA ASN A 248 -12.75 3.03 -29.11
C ASN A 248 -11.78 3.70 -28.11
N LEU A 249 -12.14 3.73 -26.82
CA LEU A 249 -11.24 4.18 -25.76
C LEU A 249 -10.30 3.05 -25.32
N ASP A 250 -9.02 3.37 -25.11
CA ASP A 250 -7.99 2.42 -24.68
C ASP A 250 -7.59 2.62 -23.21
N PHE A 251 -7.88 1.61 -22.39
CA PHE A 251 -7.52 1.54 -20.97
C PHE A 251 -6.37 0.55 -20.69
N GLY A 252 -5.74 -0.02 -21.72
CA GLY A 252 -4.61 -0.94 -21.59
C GLY A 252 -4.96 -2.38 -21.24
N LEU A 253 -6.22 -2.80 -21.43
CA LEU A 253 -6.67 -4.17 -21.19
C LEU A 253 -6.65 -5.02 -22.45
N THR A 254 -6.26 -6.28 -22.29
CA THR A 254 -6.22 -7.29 -23.38
C THR A 254 -7.34 -8.33 -23.28
N SER A 255 -8.10 -8.32 -22.19
CA SER A 255 -9.19 -9.26 -21.91
C SER A 255 -10.38 -8.55 -21.29
N GLU A 256 -11.57 -9.13 -21.44
CA GLU A 256 -12.79 -8.60 -20.85
C GLU A 256 -12.77 -8.75 -19.32
N PRO A 257 -13.07 -7.69 -18.56
CA PRO A 257 -13.14 -7.70 -17.09
C PRO A 257 -14.24 -8.63 -16.57
N SER A 258 -14.19 -8.95 -15.27
CA SER A 258 -15.23 -9.75 -14.62
C SER A 258 -16.50 -8.93 -14.38
N GLU A 259 -17.63 -9.61 -14.15
CA GLU A 259 -18.89 -8.97 -13.78
C GLU A 259 -18.79 -8.20 -12.44
N GLU A 260 -17.89 -8.62 -11.53
CA GLU A 260 -17.67 -7.94 -10.25
C GLU A 260 -17.06 -6.55 -10.42
N GLU A 261 -16.33 -6.31 -11.52
CA GLU A 261 -15.74 -5.00 -11.84
C GLU A 261 -16.73 -4.07 -12.58
N MET A 262 -17.87 -4.56 -13.06
CA MET A 262 -18.80 -3.74 -13.87
C MET A 262 -19.29 -2.47 -13.18
N PRO A 263 -19.61 -2.45 -11.87
CA PRO A 263 -19.98 -1.21 -11.20
C PRO A 263 -18.90 -0.12 -11.32
N PHE A 264 -17.61 -0.50 -11.29
CA PHE A 264 -16.52 0.46 -11.48
C PHE A 264 -16.40 0.92 -12.93
N TRP A 265 -16.68 0.05 -13.91
CA TRP A 265 -16.74 0.48 -15.32
C TRP A 265 -17.89 1.45 -15.60
N GLU A 266 -19.03 1.25 -14.94
CA GLU A 266 -20.16 2.18 -15.01
C GLU A 266 -19.79 3.53 -14.39
N GLU A 267 -19.20 3.54 -13.19
CA GLU A 267 -18.69 4.77 -12.55
C GLU A 267 -17.65 5.48 -13.42
N LEU A 268 -16.72 4.74 -14.04
CA LEU A 268 -15.75 5.31 -14.98
C LEU A 268 -16.45 5.94 -16.20
N ALA A 269 -17.49 5.30 -16.73
CA ALA A 269 -18.23 5.82 -17.88
C ALA A 269 -18.91 7.16 -17.57
N GLU A 270 -19.41 7.36 -16.34
CA GLU A 270 -20.02 8.65 -15.93
C GLU A 270 -19.00 9.80 -15.90
N LEU A 271 -17.72 9.49 -15.69
CA LEU A 271 -16.62 10.46 -15.69
C LEU A 271 -16.12 10.81 -17.11
N VAL A 272 -16.58 10.09 -18.14
CA VAL A 272 -16.13 10.30 -19.52
C VAL A 272 -16.96 11.41 -20.17
N ASP A 273 -16.30 12.50 -20.51
CA ASP A 273 -16.75 13.42 -21.56
C ASP A 273 -16.02 13.09 -22.86
N ILE A 274 -16.71 12.49 -23.81
CA ILE A 274 -16.06 11.96 -25.02
C ILE A 274 -15.42 13.07 -25.86
N THR A 275 -15.76 14.34 -25.66
CA THR A 275 -15.22 15.46 -26.46
C THR A 275 -13.73 15.66 -26.23
N ASN A 276 -13.28 15.53 -24.98
CA ASN A 276 -11.94 15.86 -24.51
C ASN A 276 -11.31 14.79 -23.58
N PHE A 277 -11.95 13.64 -23.39
CA PHE A 277 -11.46 12.60 -22.49
C PHE A 277 -10.03 12.13 -22.83
N ASP A 278 -9.17 12.19 -21.83
CA ASP A 278 -7.85 11.56 -21.81
C ASP A 278 -7.71 10.76 -20.50
N PHE A 279 -7.50 9.45 -20.62
CA PHE A 279 -7.43 8.57 -19.45
C PHE A 279 -6.23 8.90 -18.56
N ASP A 280 -5.09 9.25 -19.14
CA ASP A 280 -3.88 9.55 -18.36
C ASP A 280 -4.05 10.88 -17.60
N GLU A 281 -4.77 11.85 -18.17
CA GLU A 281 -5.16 13.10 -17.52
C GLU A 281 -6.15 12.89 -16.37
N LEU A 282 -7.20 12.09 -16.57
CA LEU A 282 -8.15 11.72 -15.50
C LEU A 282 -7.42 11.16 -14.28
N ILE A 283 -6.49 10.24 -14.50
CA ILE A 283 -5.72 9.61 -13.41
C ILE A 283 -4.87 10.65 -12.67
N ARG A 284 -4.16 11.51 -13.39
CA ARG A 284 -3.34 12.57 -12.79
C ARG A 284 -4.17 13.52 -11.93
N GLU A 285 -5.33 13.95 -12.42
CA GLU A 285 -6.19 14.89 -11.69
C GLU A 285 -6.87 14.26 -10.48
N ARG A 286 -7.36 13.02 -10.63
CA ARG A 286 -8.13 12.36 -9.57
C ARG A 286 -7.27 11.78 -8.45
N LEU A 287 -6.11 11.22 -8.79
CA LEU A 287 -5.26 10.51 -7.82
C LEU A 287 -4.01 11.29 -7.42
N ASP A 288 -3.81 12.51 -7.94
CA ASP A 288 -2.62 13.35 -7.75
C ASP A 288 -1.30 12.61 -8.10
N THR A 289 -1.36 11.67 -9.06
CA THR A 289 -0.25 10.76 -9.38
C THR A 289 0.67 11.30 -10.47
N PHE A 290 1.21 12.51 -10.31
CA PHE A 290 2.24 13.04 -11.24
C PHE A 290 3.53 12.18 -11.26
N THR A 291 3.66 11.21 -10.34
CA THR A 291 4.88 10.46 -10.07
C THR A 291 4.74 8.94 -10.17
N LEU A 292 3.63 8.36 -10.66
CA LEU A 292 3.49 6.90 -10.73
C LEU A 292 4.44 6.28 -11.76
N LYS A 293 5.66 5.96 -11.35
CA LYS A 293 6.74 5.42 -12.20
C LYS A 293 7.30 4.10 -11.71
N SER A 294 6.94 3.69 -10.49
CA SER A 294 7.43 2.49 -9.84
C SER A 294 6.35 1.84 -8.98
N GLY A 295 6.55 0.58 -8.60
CA GLY A 295 5.67 -0.08 -7.63
C GLY A 295 5.67 0.60 -6.27
N VAL A 296 6.73 1.32 -5.91
CA VAL A 296 6.80 2.09 -4.66
C VAL A 296 5.87 3.31 -4.72
N ASP A 297 5.81 3.99 -5.87
CA ASP A 297 4.87 5.11 -6.06
C ASP A 297 3.42 4.61 -6.08
N PHE A 298 3.19 3.39 -6.60
CA PHE A 298 1.89 2.73 -6.50
C PHE A 298 1.49 2.52 -5.04
N ILE A 299 2.38 1.99 -4.21
CA ILE A 299 2.08 1.74 -2.79
C ILE A 299 1.75 3.04 -2.04
N LYS A 300 2.47 4.13 -2.32
CA LYS A 300 2.14 5.46 -1.74
C LYS A 300 0.75 5.90 -2.15
N SER A 301 0.46 5.90 -3.45
CA SER A 301 -0.84 6.32 -3.99
C SER A 301 -1.98 5.45 -3.46
N TRP A 302 -1.73 4.14 -3.30
CA TRP A 302 -2.70 3.19 -2.76
C TRP A 302 -3.10 3.51 -1.31
N PHE A 303 -2.17 4.02 -0.49
CA PHE A 303 -2.48 4.50 0.86
C PHE A 303 -3.34 5.76 0.88
N ASP A 304 -3.26 6.57 -0.17
CA ASP A 304 -3.99 7.83 -0.28
C ASP A 304 -5.37 7.64 -0.94
N CYS A 305 -5.66 6.45 -1.49
CA CYS A 305 -6.98 6.12 -2.02
C CYS A 305 -8.02 5.88 -0.89
N ASP A 306 -9.07 6.69 -0.89
CA ASP A 306 -10.18 6.61 0.08
C ASP A 306 -11.23 5.56 -0.31
N THR A 307 -11.45 5.34 -1.61
CA THR A 307 -12.51 4.47 -2.12
C THR A 307 -11.97 3.24 -2.84
N ASP A 308 -12.79 2.19 -2.93
CA ASP A 308 -12.47 1.01 -3.73
C ASP A 308 -12.42 1.34 -5.23
N PHE A 309 -13.25 2.27 -5.71
CA PHE A 309 -13.16 2.75 -7.08
C PHE A 309 -11.79 3.39 -7.38
N ASP A 310 -11.27 4.23 -6.49
CA ASP A 310 -9.96 4.87 -6.68
C ASP A 310 -8.82 3.83 -6.68
N ARG A 311 -8.90 2.82 -5.81
CA ARG A 311 -7.94 1.69 -5.80
C ARG A 311 -8.03 0.84 -7.05
N TRP A 312 -9.25 0.59 -7.54
CA TRP A 312 -9.50 -0.12 -8.79
C TRP A 312 -8.90 0.65 -9.97
N LEU A 313 -9.18 1.96 -10.04
CA LEU A 313 -8.71 2.85 -11.09
C LEU A 313 -7.17 2.96 -11.09
N LEU A 314 -6.56 3.10 -9.91
CA LEU A 314 -5.11 3.06 -9.73
C LEU A 314 -4.52 1.73 -10.19
N THR A 315 -5.19 0.60 -9.89
CA THR A 315 -4.77 -0.74 -10.34
C THR A 315 -4.82 -0.87 -11.86
N LEU A 316 -5.92 -0.44 -12.48
CA LEU A 316 -6.11 -0.46 -13.92
C LEU A 316 -5.00 0.33 -14.61
N TYR A 317 -4.75 1.56 -14.14
CA TYR A 317 -3.70 2.41 -14.68
C TYR A 317 -2.30 1.85 -14.44
N PHE A 318 -2.01 1.36 -13.23
CA PHE A 318 -0.72 0.75 -12.90
C PHE A 318 -0.44 -0.49 -13.76
N LYS A 319 -1.47 -1.28 -14.09
CA LYS A 319 -1.32 -2.41 -15.01
C LYS A 319 -0.95 -1.96 -16.43
N LYS A 320 -1.61 -0.91 -16.93
CA LYS A 320 -1.33 -0.30 -18.24
C LYS A 320 0.14 0.15 -18.36
N ILE A 321 0.64 0.91 -17.38
CA ILE A 321 1.98 1.50 -17.47
C ILE A 321 3.12 0.54 -17.10
N SER A 322 2.88 -0.45 -16.25
CA SER A 322 3.93 -1.38 -15.78
C SER A 322 4.29 -2.45 -16.80
N ASN A 323 3.44 -2.66 -17.81
CA ASN A 323 3.65 -3.63 -18.91
C ASN A 323 4.12 -5.02 -18.43
N GLY A 324 3.51 -5.52 -17.34
CA GLY A 324 3.82 -6.86 -16.82
C GLY A 324 5.07 -6.98 -15.95
N GLN A 325 5.74 -5.88 -15.61
CA GLN A 325 7.03 -5.87 -14.92
C GLN A 325 6.94 -5.40 -13.46
N GLY A 326 7.90 -5.83 -12.63
CA GLY A 326 8.03 -5.40 -11.23
C GLY A 326 7.40 -6.35 -10.21
N TYR A 327 7.84 -6.27 -8.96
CA TYR A 327 7.36 -7.14 -7.89
C TYR A 327 5.97 -6.75 -7.42
N ILE A 328 5.72 -5.44 -7.24
CA ILE A 328 4.43 -4.93 -6.80
C ILE A 328 3.35 -5.22 -7.83
N TYR A 329 3.65 -5.08 -9.14
CA TYR A 329 2.72 -5.48 -10.21
C TYR A 329 2.26 -6.93 -10.04
N ARG A 330 3.20 -7.85 -9.79
CA ARG A 330 2.87 -9.27 -9.57
C ARG A 330 1.95 -9.46 -8.37
N ALA A 331 2.23 -8.79 -7.26
CA ALA A 331 1.39 -8.86 -6.07
C ALA A 331 -0.03 -8.29 -6.31
N VAL A 332 -0.13 -7.15 -7.01
CA VAL A 332 -1.41 -6.53 -7.38
C VAL A 332 -2.22 -7.43 -8.30
N THR A 333 -1.60 -8.11 -9.26
CA THR A 333 -2.31 -9.05 -10.16
C THR A 333 -2.87 -10.29 -9.46
N GLN A 334 -2.41 -10.60 -8.25
CA GLN A 334 -2.90 -11.72 -7.44
C GLN A 334 -3.97 -11.28 -6.43
N CYS A 335 -4.32 -9.99 -6.38
CA CYS A 335 -5.36 -9.50 -5.48
C CYS A 335 -6.74 -9.79 -6.08
N ALA A 336 -7.59 -10.46 -5.32
CA ALA A 336 -9.00 -10.62 -5.62
C ALA A 336 -9.85 -9.47 -5.04
N THR A 337 -9.39 -8.86 -3.96
CA THR A 337 -10.01 -7.69 -3.32
C THR A 337 -9.07 -6.48 -3.38
N LEU A 338 -9.63 -5.29 -3.22
CA LEU A 338 -8.89 -4.02 -3.21
C LEU A 338 -8.46 -3.62 -1.79
N SER A 339 -8.24 -4.62 -0.92
CA SER A 339 -7.91 -4.39 0.49
C SER A 339 -6.41 -4.30 0.76
N MET A 340 -6.05 -3.46 1.74
CA MET A 340 -4.67 -3.35 2.25
C MET A 340 -4.15 -4.71 2.75
N SER A 341 -4.96 -5.42 3.52
CA SER A 341 -4.57 -6.71 4.12
C SER A 341 -4.18 -7.73 3.06
N GLU A 342 -4.95 -7.85 1.98
CA GLU A 342 -4.64 -8.81 0.91
C GLU A 342 -3.40 -8.40 0.12
N LEU A 343 -3.33 -7.14 -0.34
CA LEU A 343 -2.19 -6.66 -1.12
C LEU A 343 -0.87 -6.90 -0.37
N PHE A 344 -0.81 -6.54 0.91
CA PHE A 344 0.40 -6.76 1.71
C PHE A 344 0.62 -8.23 2.10
N SER A 345 -0.44 -9.05 2.18
CA SER A 345 -0.29 -10.51 2.29
C SER A 345 0.39 -11.10 1.04
N ASN A 346 0.04 -10.60 -0.14
CA ASN A 346 0.63 -11.00 -1.41
C ASN A 346 2.09 -10.54 -1.53
N ILE A 347 2.38 -9.26 -1.23
CA ILE A 347 3.75 -8.71 -1.17
C ILE A 347 4.62 -9.45 -0.13
N ALA A 348 4.04 -9.88 0.98
CA ALA A 348 4.76 -10.62 2.01
C ALA A 348 5.20 -12.01 1.52
N THR A 349 4.37 -12.70 0.74
CA THR A 349 4.50 -14.15 0.53
C THR A 349 4.87 -14.60 -0.88
N ILE A 350 4.56 -13.84 -1.94
CA ILE A 350 4.86 -14.23 -3.32
C ILE A 350 6.37 -14.36 -3.56
N ILE A 351 7.19 -13.61 -2.81
CA ILE A 351 8.66 -13.61 -2.96
C ILE A 351 9.26 -15.01 -2.81
N PHE A 352 8.60 -15.91 -2.09
CA PHE A 352 9.08 -17.28 -1.90
C PHE A 352 8.96 -18.14 -3.14
N ASP A 353 8.06 -17.78 -4.05
CA ASP A 353 7.72 -18.49 -5.28
C ASP A 353 8.41 -17.85 -6.52
N GLU A 354 9.05 -16.69 -6.35
CA GLU A 354 9.78 -15.99 -7.41
C GLU A 354 11.11 -16.65 -7.77
N VAL A 355 11.41 -16.71 -9.08
CA VAL A 355 12.68 -17.25 -9.60
C VAL A 355 13.82 -16.24 -9.41
N ASN A 356 13.56 -14.95 -9.64
CA ASN A 356 14.55 -13.88 -9.54
C ASN A 356 14.36 -13.05 -8.27
N LYS A 357 14.45 -13.69 -7.10
CA LYS A 357 14.16 -13.07 -5.79
C LYS A 357 15.02 -11.83 -5.54
N GLU A 358 16.31 -11.90 -5.87
CA GLU A 358 17.28 -10.83 -5.55
C GLU A 358 16.90 -9.49 -6.19
N ALA A 359 16.37 -9.51 -7.43
CA ALA A 359 15.93 -8.31 -8.12
C ALA A 359 14.73 -7.60 -7.45
N TYR A 360 13.97 -8.32 -6.62
CA TYR A 360 12.73 -7.84 -6.02
C TYR A 360 12.87 -7.49 -4.53
N LEU A 361 13.99 -7.83 -3.89
CA LEU A 361 14.16 -7.65 -2.44
C LEU A 361 14.04 -6.18 -2.02
N GLN A 362 14.61 -5.26 -2.80
CA GLN A 362 14.61 -3.83 -2.46
C GLN A 362 13.20 -3.25 -2.55
N GLU A 363 12.49 -3.49 -3.66
CA GLU A 363 11.13 -3.01 -3.88
C GLU A 363 10.17 -3.57 -2.82
N ARG A 364 10.25 -4.89 -2.56
CA ARG A 364 9.49 -5.54 -1.49
C ARG A 364 9.76 -4.90 -0.13
N ARG A 365 11.03 -4.73 0.24
CA ARG A 365 11.41 -4.19 1.55
C ARG A 365 10.86 -2.78 1.76
N GLN A 366 10.91 -1.93 0.74
CA GLN A 366 10.35 -0.57 0.82
C GLN A 366 8.84 -0.59 1.05
N ALA A 367 8.10 -1.42 0.31
CA ALA A 367 6.64 -1.56 0.50
C ALA A 367 6.30 -2.05 1.92
N MET A 368 7.04 -3.03 2.43
CA MET A 368 6.80 -3.62 3.75
C MET A 368 7.17 -2.68 4.91
N ILE A 369 8.19 -1.82 4.73
CA ILE A 369 8.51 -0.74 5.68
C ILE A 369 7.35 0.26 5.75
N MET A 370 6.86 0.74 4.60
CA MET A 370 5.74 1.70 4.58
C MET A 370 4.47 1.09 5.20
N ALA A 371 4.21 -0.20 4.96
CA ALA A 371 3.10 -0.91 5.58
C ALA A 371 3.24 -0.99 7.11
N ALA A 372 4.44 -1.25 7.62
CA ALA A 372 4.70 -1.28 9.05
C ALA A 372 4.50 0.10 9.69
N GLU A 373 4.97 1.18 9.04
CA GLU A 373 4.77 2.57 9.48
C GLU A 373 3.28 2.97 9.53
N LYS A 374 2.48 2.46 8.60
CA LYS A 374 1.02 2.65 8.57
C LYS A 374 0.23 1.67 9.47
N GLY A 375 0.92 0.78 10.18
CA GLY A 375 0.29 -0.20 11.09
C GLY A 375 -0.57 -1.25 10.38
N ILE A 376 -0.29 -1.54 9.11
CA ILE A 376 -1.06 -2.52 8.31
C ILE A 376 -0.89 -3.92 8.89
N LYS A 377 -2.00 -4.66 8.94
CA LYS A 377 -2.03 -6.08 9.32
C LYS A 377 -2.29 -6.94 8.10
N ILE A 378 -1.47 -7.97 7.92
CA ILE A 378 -1.68 -9.03 6.94
C ILE A 378 -2.53 -10.14 7.55
N THR A 379 -3.02 -11.05 6.72
CA THR A 379 -3.81 -12.20 7.18
C THR A 379 -2.95 -13.17 8.02
N ASP A 380 -3.58 -13.85 8.99
CA ASP A 380 -2.90 -14.86 9.82
C ASP A 380 -2.26 -15.97 8.98
N LEU A 381 -2.92 -16.37 7.89
CA LEU A 381 -2.40 -17.35 6.94
C LEU A 381 -1.09 -16.88 6.30
N ALA A 382 -1.04 -15.62 5.86
CA ALA A 382 0.15 -15.04 5.25
C ALA A 382 1.27 -14.86 6.28
N ALA A 383 0.96 -14.41 7.50
CA ALA A 383 1.93 -14.28 8.60
C ALA A 383 2.56 -15.63 8.97
N ASN A 384 1.75 -16.69 9.09
CA ASN A 384 2.23 -18.04 9.36
C ASN A 384 3.10 -18.56 8.20
N LYS A 385 2.65 -18.42 6.95
CA LYS A 385 3.43 -18.81 5.76
C LYS A 385 4.79 -18.08 5.73
N LEU A 386 4.80 -16.77 6.00
CA LEU A 386 6.01 -15.95 6.06
C LEU A 386 6.98 -16.47 7.13
N SER A 387 6.51 -16.66 8.37
CA SER A 387 7.35 -17.15 9.47
C SER A 387 7.92 -18.55 9.19
N ASP A 388 7.08 -19.48 8.70
CA ASP A 388 7.51 -20.85 8.43
C ASP A 388 8.55 -20.91 7.30
N LYS A 389 8.37 -20.11 6.24
CA LYS A 389 9.35 -20.01 5.16
C LYS A 389 10.68 -19.43 5.63
N LEU A 390 10.66 -18.38 6.45
CA LEU A 390 11.87 -17.78 7.02
C LEU A 390 12.63 -18.78 7.91
N LYS A 391 11.92 -19.51 8.78
CA LYS A 391 12.50 -20.57 9.62
C LYS A 391 13.10 -21.70 8.78
N ALA A 392 12.40 -22.14 7.74
CA ALA A 392 12.89 -23.19 6.84
C ALA A 392 14.16 -22.78 6.08
N ILE A 393 14.23 -21.53 5.60
CA ILE A 393 15.43 -20.99 4.94
C ILE A 393 16.60 -20.89 5.92
N ALA A 394 16.35 -20.38 7.13
CA ALA A 394 17.37 -20.29 8.18
C ALA A 394 17.92 -21.68 8.60
N ALA A 395 17.09 -22.72 8.55
CA ALA A 395 17.46 -24.09 8.86
C ALA A 395 18.14 -24.85 7.71
N SER A 396 18.28 -24.23 6.52
CA SER A 396 18.93 -24.87 5.37
C SER A 396 20.38 -25.27 5.70
N PRO A 397 20.85 -26.47 5.31
CA PRO A 397 22.23 -26.92 5.53
C PRO A 397 23.28 -26.11 4.76
N GLU A 398 22.87 -25.27 3.81
CA GLU A 398 23.75 -24.38 3.07
C GLU A 398 24.42 -23.38 4.02
N SER A 399 25.71 -23.10 3.79
CA SER A 399 26.58 -22.29 4.66
C SER A 399 26.15 -20.83 4.88
N SER A 400 24.96 -20.44 4.41
CA SER A 400 24.41 -19.07 4.44
C SER A 400 22.90 -18.99 4.74
N GLY A 401 22.27 -20.04 5.29
CA GLY A 401 20.81 -20.07 5.54
C GLY A 401 20.28 -18.83 6.31
N TYR A 402 20.90 -18.46 7.44
CA TYR A 402 20.52 -17.27 8.20
C TYR A 402 20.72 -15.96 7.42
N TYR A 403 21.83 -15.84 6.68
CA TYR A 403 22.10 -14.67 5.84
C TYR A 403 21.01 -14.48 4.76
N LEU A 404 20.60 -15.58 4.10
CA LEU A 404 19.51 -15.56 3.13
C LEU A 404 18.16 -15.21 3.77
N ALA A 405 17.89 -15.72 4.98
CA ALA A 405 16.66 -15.41 5.70
C ALA A 405 16.60 -13.93 6.12
N VAL A 406 17.72 -13.34 6.57
CA VAL A 406 17.79 -11.92 6.95
C VAL A 406 17.52 -10.99 5.78
N LYS A 407 17.96 -11.34 4.56
CA LYS A 407 17.61 -10.59 3.35
C LYS A 407 16.10 -10.49 3.11
N LEU A 408 15.32 -11.46 3.59
CA LEU A 408 13.88 -11.56 3.41
C LEU A 408 13.06 -11.00 4.58
N LEU A 409 13.67 -10.82 5.76
CA LEU A 409 13.03 -10.23 6.93
C LEU A 409 12.57 -8.79 6.69
N THR A 410 11.44 -8.45 7.29
CA THR A 410 10.81 -7.12 7.24
C THR A 410 10.29 -6.70 8.63
N PRO A 411 10.00 -5.41 8.86
CA PRO A 411 9.42 -4.95 10.12
C PRO A 411 7.92 -5.25 10.29
N LEU A 412 7.25 -5.87 9.31
CA LEU A 412 5.79 -5.85 9.23
C LEU A 412 5.10 -6.68 10.32
N THR A 413 5.67 -7.84 10.67
CA THR A 413 5.02 -8.78 11.58
C THR A 413 5.83 -9.01 12.86
N ASP A 414 5.13 -9.13 13.99
CA ASP A 414 5.74 -9.49 15.27
C ASP A 414 6.49 -10.83 15.18
N ALA A 415 6.00 -11.79 14.39
CA ALA A 415 6.67 -13.07 14.18
C ALA A 415 8.06 -12.92 13.56
N GLU A 416 8.25 -11.99 12.61
CA GLU A 416 9.57 -11.66 12.06
C GLU A 416 10.47 -11.00 13.11
N LEU A 417 9.93 -10.06 13.90
CA LEU A 417 10.67 -9.39 14.97
C LEU A 417 11.10 -10.37 16.08
N GLN A 418 10.27 -11.36 16.41
CA GLN A 418 10.61 -12.44 17.32
C GLN A 418 11.77 -13.29 16.78
N LEU A 419 11.80 -13.58 15.47
CA LEU A 419 12.94 -14.26 14.82
C LEU A 419 14.22 -13.43 14.93
N CYS A 420 14.16 -12.11 14.73
CA CYS A 420 15.32 -11.22 14.93
C CYS A 420 15.88 -11.37 16.36
N ILE A 421 15.02 -11.32 17.39
CA ILE A 421 15.43 -11.49 18.80
C ILE A 421 16.15 -12.82 18.99
N GLU A 422 15.53 -13.91 18.56
CA GLU A 422 16.08 -15.26 18.74
C GLU A 422 17.40 -15.46 17.99
N TRP A 423 17.51 -14.97 16.76
CA TRP A 423 18.69 -15.19 15.93
C TRP A 423 19.88 -14.38 16.42
N VAL A 424 19.66 -13.13 16.84
CA VAL A 424 20.70 -12.30 17.46
C VAL A 424 21.13 -12.90 18.79
N SER A 425 20.18 -13.30 19.65
CA SER A 425 20.50 -13.81 20.99
C SER A 425 21.26 -15.14 20.97
N LYS A 426 21.03 -15.97 19.94
CA LYS A 426 21.76 -17.23 19.71
C LYS A 426 23.08 -17.04 18.93
N GLY A 427 23.47 -15.80 18.62
CA GLY A 427 24.67 -15.49 17.84
C GLY A 427 24.64 -16.03 16.41
N LYS A 428 23.45 -16.24 15.84
CA LYS A 428 23.26 -16.73 14.47
C LYS A 428 23.38 -15.61 13.44
N ILE A 429 23.08 -14.38 13.86
CA ILE A 429 23.22 -13.14 13.09
C ILE A 429 23.81 -12.04 13.97
N HIS A 430 24.48 -11.07 13.36
CA HIS A 430 25.01 -9.89 14.04
C HIS A 430 23.94 -8.79 14.16
N ARG A 431 24.03 -7.94 15.20
CA ARG A 431 23.05 -6.86 15.42
C ARG A 431 22.96 -5.91 14.22
N ASP A 432 24.08 -5.66 13.52
CA ASP A 432 24.11 -4.70 12.41
C ASP A 432 23.25 -5.16 11.22
N GLU A 433 23.06 -6.47 11.07
CA GLU A 433 22.26 -7.06 9.99
C GLU A 433 20.76 -6.75 10.14
N ILE A 434 20.30 -6.44 11.35
CA ILE A 434 18.89 -6.11 11.64
C ILE A 434 18.63 -4.60 11.73
N LYS A 435 19.64 -3.73 11.54
CA LYS A 435 19.48 -2.27 11.72
C LYS A 435 18.32 -1.68 10.89
N ALA A 436 18.16 -2.15 9.65
CA ALA A 436 17.10 -1.70 8.74
C ALA A 436 15.76 -2.44 8.91
N ILE A 437 15.70 -3.47 9.76
CA ILE A 437 14.53 -4.34 9.97
C ILE A 437 13.92 -4.09 11.33
N PHE A 438 14.75 -4.11 12.38
CA PHE A 438 14.32 -3.94 13.76
C PHE A 438 15.24 -2.93 14.47
N PRO A 439 15.17 -1.64 14.11
CA PRO A 439 16.06 -0.62 14.65
C PRO A 439 15.97 -0.50 16.17
N GLN A 440 14.80 -0.72 16.77
CA GLN A 440 14.65 -0.69 18.23
C GLN A 440 15.57 -1.71 18.93
N LEU A 441 15.58 -2.95 18.45
CA LEU A 441 16.45 -4.00 18.98
C LEU A 441 17.93 -3.70 18.70
N TYR A 442 18.25 -3.16 17.52
CA TYR A 442 19.60 -2.73 17.18
C TYR A 442 20.16 -1.72 18.20
N TYR A 443 19.42 -0.63 18.47
CA TYR A 443 19.86 0.42 19.39
C TYR A 443 19.80 0.00 20.85
N TYR A 444 18.87 -0.88 21.24
CA TYR A 444 18.86 -1.47 22.57
C TYR A 444 20.12 -2.31 22.83
N LEU A 445 20.69 -2.93 21.80
CA LEU A 445 21.91 -3.73 21.87
C LEU A 445 23.21 -2.92 21.67
N GLU A 446 23.15 -1.60 21.53
CA GLU A 446 24.35 -0.78 21.54
C GLU A 446 25.09 -0.88 22.88
N PRO A 447 26.43 -0.80 22.88
CA PRO A 447 27.19 -0.86 24.12
C PRO A 447 26.82 0.30 25.03
N LEU A 448 26.74 0.06 26.34
CA LEU A 448 26.50 1.15 27.30
C LEU A 448 27.74 2.05 27.43
N SER A 449 27.84 3.05 26.56
CA SER A 449 28.92 4.06 26.61
C SER A 449 28.47 5.29 27.40
N LEU A 450 29.13 5.54 28.53
CA LEU A 450 28.94 6.73 29.39
C LEU A 450 30.29 7.24 29.90
N ASN A 451 30.63 8.50 29.60
CA ASN A 451 31.89 9.10 30.07
C ASN A 451 31.91 9.41 31.57
N SER A 452 30.75 9.37 32.23
CA SER A 452 30.65 9.55 33.67
C SER A 452 31.17 8.34 34.47
N LEU A 453 31.43 7.20 33.81
CA LEU A 453 31.98 6.01 34.45
C LEU A 453 33.51 6.11 34.53
N ASP A 454 34.04 5.80 35.71
CA ASP A 454 35.46 5.71 35.99
C ASP A 454 35.91 4.25 36.20
N ASN A 455 37.19 4.03 36.52
CA ASN A 455 37.73 2.68 36.72
C ASN A 455 37.01 1.87 37.81
N SER A 456 36.42 2.53 38.81
CA SER A 456 35.69 1.85 39.90
C SER A 456 34.28 1.42 39.48
N THR A 457 33.72 2.06 38.46
CA THR A 457 32.33 1.89 37.98
C THR A 457 32.24 1.36 36.55
N GLN A 458 33.36 1.14 35.86
CA GLN A 458 33.40 0.62 34.49
C GLN A 458 32.70 -0.74 34.31
N TRP A 459 32.67 -1.56 35.37
CA TRP A 459 31.98 -2.85 35.37
C TRP A 459 30.47 -2.73 35.10
N ILE A 460 29.87 -1.56 35.35
CA ILE A 460 28.45 -1.28 35.06
C ILE A 460 28.14 -1.43 33.57
N ALA A 461 28.98 -0.87 32.71
CA ALA A 461 28.80 -1.00 31.26
C ALA A 461 28.84 -2.48 30.84
N THR A 462 29.86 -3.21 31.31
CA THR A 462 30.00 -4.64 31.06
C THR A 462 28.81 -5.46 31.59
N TYR A 463 28.32 -5.12 32.79
CA TYR A 463 27.18 -5.77 33.41
C TYR A 463 25.91 -5.58 32.58
N PHE A 464 25.54 -4.34 32.24
CA PHE A 464 24.30 -4.07 31.53
C PHE A 464 24.32 -4.57 30.08
N ASP A 465 25.47 -4.55 29.42
CA ASP A 465 25.65 -5.20 28.13
C ASP A 465 25.35 -6.71 28.22
N ALA A 466 25.86 -7.38 29.26
CA ALA A 466 25.63 -8.80 29.50
C ALA A 466 24.20 -9.10 29.98
N TYR A 467 23.61 -8.23 30.79
CA TYR A 467 22.22 -8.31 31.25
C TYR A 467 21.25 -8.25 30.07
N ARG A 468 21.41 -7.26 29.16
CA ARG A 468 20.56 -7.15 27.98
C ARG A 468 20.65 -8.38 27.09
N ARG A 469 21.87 -8.89 26.84
CA ARG A 469 22.05 -10.16 26.11
C ARG A 469 21.37 -11.32 26.82
N SER A 470 21.47 -11.39 28.15
CA SER A 470 20.83 -12.44 28.94
C SER A 470 19.31 -12.40 28.85
N LYS A 471 18.71 -11.19 28.95
CA LYS A 471 17.28 -10.95 28.78
C LYS A 471 16.79 -11.40 27.39
N LEU A 472 17.54 -11.04 26.35
CA LEU A 472 17.21 -11.45 24.97
C LEU A 472 17.41 -12.94 24.69
N ALA A 473 18.31 -13.61 25.41
CA ALA A 473 18.60 -15.03 25.21
C ALA A 473 17.70 -15.96 26.03
N ASP A 474 16.88 -15.43 26.92
CA ASP A 474 16.18 -16.19 27.97
C ASP A 474 17.17 -17.10 28.75
N ASN A 475 18.39 -16.62 28.97
CA ASN A 475 19.51 -17.36 29.55
C ASN A 475 20.51 -16.41 30.24
N ILE A 476 21.16 -16.84 31.32
CA ILE A 476 22.10 -15.98 32.07
C ILE A 476 23.52 -16.10 31.50
N ASP A 477 24.04 -14.99 30.98
CA ASP A 477 25.43 -14.84 30.53
C ASP A 477 26.41 -15.09 31.70
N SER A 478 27.51 -15.78 31.44
CA SER A 478 28.52 -16.09 32.45
C SER A 478 29.11 -14.83 33.09
N LYS A 479 29.19 -13.73 32.33
CA LYS A 479 29.67 -12.44 32.83
C LYS A 479 28.70 -11.82 33.86
N VAL A 480 27.39 -11.99 33.69
CA VAL A 480 26.40 -11.57 34.70
C VAL A 480 26.62 -12.34 36.00
N THR A 481 26.81 -13.66 35.89
CA THR A 481 27.05 -14.53 37.06
C THR A 481 28.34 -14.14 37.79
N GLU A 482 29.43 -13.94 37.05
CA GLU A 482 30.72 -13.50 37.58
C GLU A 482 30.60 -12.19 38.36
N ILE A 483 30.00 -11.16 37.75
CA ILE A 483 29.87 -9.84 38.38
C ILE A 483 28.97 -9.90 39.62
N ILE A 484 27.83 -10.59 39.56
CA ILE A 484 26.94 -10.74 40.73
C ILE A 484 27.64 -11.49 41.87
N SER A 485 28.42 -12.52 41.55
CA SER A 485 29.17 -13.29 42.54
C SER A 485 30.25 -12.48 43.26
N GLU A 486 30.74 -11.40 42.65
CA GLU A 486 31.71 -10.48 43.23
C GLU A 486 31.02 -9.29 43.91
N LYS A 487 30.22 -8.52 43.17
CA LYS A 487 29.62 -7.26 43.61
C LYS A 487 28.49 -7.47 44.61
N ASN A 488 27.73 -8.56 44.48
CA ASN A 488 26.61 -8.89 45.34
C ASN A 488 26.86 -10.18 46.15
N ALA A 489 28.14 -10.50 46.41
CA ALA A 489 28.55 -11.66 47.19
C ALA A 489 27.95 -11.69 48.61
N ASN A 490 27.81 -10.52 49.23
CA ASN A 490 27.23 -10.32 50.55
C ASN A 490 26.85 -8.84 50.76
N SER A 491 26.28 -8.50 51.93
CA SER A 491 25.87 -7.14 52.26
C SER A 491 27.01 -6.11 52.22
N ALA A 492 28.25 -6.50 52.53
CA ALA A 492 29.39 -5.58 52.53
C ALA A 492 29.90 -5.29 51.12
N SER A 493 30.00 -6.31 50.25
CA SER A 493 30.39 -6.11 48.85
C SER A 493 29.37 -5.26 48.11
N PHE A 494 28.07 -5.48 48.38
CA PHE A 494 26.98 -4.73 47.78
C PHE A 494 27.03 -3.25 48.17
N ARG A 495 27.11 -2.94 49.49
CA ARG A 495 27.23 -1.55 49.96
C ARG A 495 28.46 -0.84 49.40
N SER A 496 29.60 -1.55 49.32
CA SER A 496 30.86 -0.99 48.81
C SER A 496 30.75 -0.39 47.40
N TRP A 497 29.99 -1.03 46.49
CA TRP A 497 29.76 -0.43 45.17
C TRP A 497 28.59 0.54 45.17
N LEU A 498 27.53 0.29 45.94
CA LEU A 498 26.35 1.14 46.01
C LEU A 498 26.69 2.56 46.47
N ASP A 499 27.59 2.68 47.46
CA ASP A 499 28.01 3.95 48.06
C ASP A 499 28.78 4.85 47.08
N ASN A 500 29.25 4.32 45.94
CA ASN A 500 29.87 5.12 44.88
C ASN A 500 28.84 5.90 44.05
N PHE A 501 27.54 5.61 44.21
CA PHE A 501 26.47 6.26 43.46
C PHE A 501 25.61 7.15 44.35
N LYS A 502 25.10 8.22 43.75
CA LYS A 502 24.17 9.15 44.40
C LYS A 502 22.73 8.71 44.13
N THR A 503 21.85 8.90 45.10
CA THR A 503 20.41 8.74 44.87
C THR A 503 19.90 9.75 43.85
N VAL A 504 18.78 9.45 43.17
CA VAL A 504 18.14 10.38 42.20
C VAL A 504 17.93 11.75 42.83
N ARG A 505 17.49 11.77 44.09
CA ARG A 505 17.31 13.00 44.87
C ARG A 505 18.59 13.82 44.98
N THR A 506 19.70 13.16 45.30
CA THR A 506 21.01 13.82 45.48
C THR A 506 21.55 14.34 44.15
N VAL A 507 21.36 13.61 43.05
CA VAL A 507 21.75 14.06 41.70
C VAL A 507 21.00 15.35 41.31
N LEU A 508 19.71 15.45 41.67
CA LEU A 508 18.84 16.55 41.25
C LEU A 508 18.69 17.70 42.27
N TYR A 509 19.17 17.54 43.51
CA TYR A 509 18.90 18.44 44.65
C TYR A 509 19.09 19.95 44.36
N ASN A 510 20.10 20.32 43.55
CA ASN A 510 20.41 21.72 43.21
C ASN A 510 20.16 22.08 41.73
N ARG A 511 19.45 21.24 40.98
CA ARG A 511 19.21 21.42 39.54
C ARG A 511 17.98 22.28 39.26
N LYS A 512 18.05 23.55 39.69
CA LYS A 512 16.99 24.55 39.44
C LYS A 512 16.83 24.94 37.96
N ASP A 513 17.78 24.52 37.13
CA ASP A 513 17.75 24.68 35.68
C ASP A 513 16.82 23.68 34.98
N ILE A 514 16.33 22.64 35.68
CA ILE A 514 15.38 21.66 35.14
C ILE A 514 13.97 22.12 35.49
N ASP A 515 13.17 22.38 34.45
CA ASP A 515 11.81 22.91 34.58
C ASP A 515 10.78 21.84 34.94
N VAL A 516 10.95 20.61 34.42
CA VAL A 516 9.96 19.52 34.57
C VAL A 516 10.66 18.17 34.77
N LEU A 517 10.18 17.40 35.75
CA LEU A 517 10.56 16.01 35.95
C LEU A 517 9.45 15.11 35.42
N TYR A 518 9.80 14.10 34.63
CA TYR A 518 8.89 13.08 34.15
C TYR A 518 9.30 11.72 34.68
N TRP A 519 8.36 11.01 35.29
CA TRP A 519 8.61 9.70 35.90
C TRP A 519 8.15 8.56 34.99
N ILE A 520 9.04 7.62 34.74
CA ILE A 520 8.75 6.34 34.10
C ILE A 520 8.93 5.26 35.17
N ASP A 521 7.83 4.59 35.53
CA ASP A 521 7.79 3.57 36.58
C ASP A 521 8.44 2.28 36.09
N GLY A 522 9.45 1.80 36.81
CA GLY A 522 10.21 0.58 36.45
C GLY A 522 11.29 0.75 35.36
N LEU A 523 11.75 1.98 35.09
CA LEU A 523 12.80 2.22 34.08
C LEU A 523 14.21 1.96 34.64
N GLY A 524 14.92 0.98 34.07
CA GLY A 524 16.31 0.63 34.40
C GLY A 524 17.38 1.29 33.52
N VAL A 525 18.64 1.17 33.93
CA VAL A 525 19.83 1.65 33.17
C VAL A 525 20.03 0.90 31.85
N ASP A 526 19.49 -0.31 31.73
CA ASP A 526 19.52 -1.12 30.51
C ASP A 526 18.93 -0.38 29.31
N TRP A 527 17.96 0.52 29.51
CA TRP A 527 17.28 1.26 28.45
C TRP A 527 18.04 2.47 27.90
N ILE A 528 19.15 2.89 28.53
CA ILE A 528 19.87 4.12 28.15
C ILE A 528 20.25 4.16 26.65
N PRO A 529 20.86 3.12 26.05
CA PRO A 529 21.24 3.17 24.63
C PRO A 529 20.03 3.38 23.70
N PHE A 530 18.92 2.72 24.01
CA PHE A 530 17.68 2.84 23.24
C PHE A 530 17.06 4.25 23.34
N ILE A 531 16.95 4.80 24.56
CA ILE A 531 16.39 6.14 24.78
C ILE A 531 17.25 7.23 24.13
N ARG A 532 18.58 7.07 24.15
CA ARG A 532 19.51 7.98 23.45
C ARG A 532 19.17 8.09 21.97
N ASN A 533 18.93 6.95 21.32
CA ASN A 533 18.54 6.93 19.91
C ASN A 533 17.13 7.51 19.69
N ILE A 534 16.17 7.27 20.60
CA ILE A 534 14.85 7.91 20.48
C ILE A 534 14.99 9.43 20.47
N ILE A 535 15.74 10.01 21.41
CA ILE A 535 15.93 11.46 21.52
C ILE A 535 16.69 12.02 20.31
N SER A 536 17.68 11.30 19.76
CA SER A 536 18.46 11.79 18.62
C SER A 536 17.62 12.01 17.35
N LYS A 537 16.51 11.26 17.19
CA LYS A 537 15.54 11.44 16.11
C LYS A 537 14.89 12.83 16.12
N TYR A 538 14.81 13.49 17.29
CA TYR A 538 14.21 14.81 17.48
C TYR A 538 15.19 15.99 17.36
N SER A 539 16.41 15.73 16.87
CA SER A 539 17.46 16.75 16.79
C SER A 539 17.14 17.89 15.81
N LYS A 540 16.28 17.65 14.81
CA LYS A 540 15.84 18.67 13.83
C LYS A 540 14.80 19.62 14.43
N GLU A 541 14.08 19.17 15.44
CA GLU A 541 13.11 19.91 16.24
C GLU A 541 13.79 20.70 17.39
N ASN A 542 15.12 20.78 17.36
CA ASN A 542 15.98 21.39 18.39
C ASN A 542 15.84 20.71 19.77
N ILE A 543 15.58 19.41 19.82
CA ILE A 543 15.55 18.65 21.08
C ILE A 543 16.85 17.87 21.22
N TYR A 544 17.60 18.15 22.28
CA TYR A 544 18.92 17.58 22.48
C TYR A 544 19.01 16.82 23.80
N LEU A 545 19.61 15.63 23.74
CA LEU A 545 20.09 14.94 24.91
C LEU A 545 21.30 15.70 25.47
N ASN A 546 21.21 16.19 26.70
CA ASN A 546 22.26 17.01 27.31
C ASN A 546 23.10 16.23 28.32
N GLU A 547 22.45 15.47 29.21
CA GLU A 547 23.15 14.82 30.32
C GLU A 547 22.50 13.46 30.61
N ILE A 548 23.33 12.46 30.89
CA ILE A 548 22.89 11.18 31.48
C ILE A 548 23.66 10.97 32.78
N TYR A 549 22.94 10.56 33.83
CA TYR A 549 23.52 10.08 35.07
C TYR A 549 22.96 8.70 35.42
N ILE A 550 23.78 7.89 36.10
CA ILE A 550 23.35 6.68 36.79
C ILE A 550 23.19 7.03 38.26
N ALA A 551 22.00 6.80 38.79
CA ALA A 551 21.63 7.06 40.17
C ALA A 551 21.15 5.76 40.85
N THR A 552 20.98 5.80 42.17
CA THR A 552 20.44 4.68 42.95
C THR A 552 19.01 4.93 43.42
N ALA A 553 18.21 3.88 43.35
CA ALA A 553 16.97 3.73 44.09
C ALA A 553 17.26 3.33 45.55
N GLU A 554 16.41 3.73 46.49
CA GLU A 554 16.47 3.30 47.88
C GLU A 554 15.89 1.88 48.04
N LEU A 555 16.42 1.12 49.00
CA LEU A 555 15.94 -0.21 49.34
C LEU A 555 14.74 -0.15 50.32
N PRO A 556 13.75 -1.05 50.19
CA PRO A 556 13.56 -1.96 49.06
C PRO A 556 13.22 -1.18 47.78
N THR A 557 13.70 -1.65 46.62
CA THR A 557 13.51 -1.01 45.30
C THR A 557 12.07 -1.15 44.81
N THR A 558 11.15 -0.50 45.51
CA THR A 558 9.70 -0.54 45.24
C THR A 558 9.19 0.88 44.98
N THR A 559 8.12 0.97 44.20
CA THR A 559 7.43 2.23 43.92
C THR A 559 7.02 2.95 45.20
N SER A 560 6.52 2.24 46.21
CA SER A 560 6.04 2.83 47.46
C SER A 560 7.14 3.62 48.20
N VAL A 561 8.38 3.12 48.16
CA VAL A 561 9.54 3.75 48.81
C VAL A 561 10.07 4.90 47.96
N ASN A 562 10.25 4.68 46.66
CA ASN A 562 11.01 5.60 45.82
C ASN A 562 10.15 6.74 45.24
N LYS A 563 8.86 6.50 44.95
CA LYS A 563 7.95 7.54 44.45
C LYS A 563 7.87 8.74 45.40
N CYS A 564 7.82 8.51 46.72
CA CYS A 564 7.74 9.59 47.69
C CYS A 564 8.99 10.49 47.66
N LYS A 565 10.16 9.91 47.37
CA LYS A 565 11.43 10.64 47.26
C LYS A 565 11.47 11.47 45.99
N LEU A 566 11.06 10.91 44.86
CA LEU A 566 10.94 11.64 43.60
C LEU A 566 9.94 12.79 43.73
N GLN A 567 8.79 12.55 44.36
CA GLN A 567 7.77 13.56 44.63
C GLN A 567 8.31 14.72 45.49
N SER A 568 9.24 14.43 46.42
CA SER A 568 9.86 15.45 47.28
C SER A 568 10.83 16.40 46.55
N LEU A 569 11.19 16.12 45.29
CA LEU A 569 11.97 17.02 44.44
C LEU A 569 11.14 18.17 43.87
N LEU A 570 9.81 18.03 43.87
CA LEU A 570 8.90 19.04 43.33
C LEU A 570 8.47 20.03 44.42
N PRO A 571 8.10 21.27 44.04
CA PRO A 571 7.50 22.22 44.97
C PRO A 571 6.23 21.64 45.63
N GLU A 572 5.94 22.10 46.85
CA GLU A 572 4.73 21.68 47.58
C GLU A 572 3.46 21.89 46.73
N GLY A 573 2.54 20.93 46.78
CA GLY A 573 1.30 20.94 46.00
C GLY A 573 1.42 20.49 44.54
N HIS A 574 2.62 20.28 44.00
CA HIS A 574 2.82 19.75 42.63
C HIS A 574 2.84 18.22 42.64
N GLN A 575 2.30 17.60 41.59
CA GLN A 575 2.30 16.15 41.41
C GLN A 575 3.38 15.73 40.41
N LEU A 576 4.07 14.63 40.69
CA LEU A 576 5.03 14.02 39.78
C LEU A 576 4.32 13.39 38.57
N PRO A 577 4.50 13.92 37.35
CA PRO A 577 3.86 13.36 36.16
C PRO A 577 4.42 11.98 35.84
N LYS A 578 3.58 10.94 35.94
CA LYS A 578 3.88 9.59 35.44
C LYS A 578 3.57 9.52 33.94
N ILE A 579 4.55 9.18 33.11
CA ILE A 579 4.43 9.13 31.65
C ILE A 579 4.58 7.73 31.04
N GLY A 580 5.07 6.77 31.83
CA GLY A 580 5.23 5.37 31.43
C GLY A 580 5.13 4.42 32.64
N ASP A 581 4.80 3.16 32.36
CA ASP A 581 4.47 2.14 33.36
C ASP A 581 5.04 0.77 32.95
N VAL A 582 6.37 0.67 32.97
CA VAL A 582 7.08 -0.58 32.64
C VAL A 582 6.80 -1.63 33.72
N ASP A 583 6.68 -1.20 34.99
CA ASP A 583 6.41 -2.07 36.13
C ASP A 583 5.09 -2.85 36.01
N SER A 584 3.98 -2.15 35.79
CA SER A 584 2.67 -2.81 35.64
C SER A 584 2.67 -3.81 34.50
N PHE A 585 3.36 -3.48 33.41
CA PHE A 585 3.53 -4.41 32.31
C PHE A 585 4.35 -5.62 32.78
N ALA A 586 5.50 -5.44 33.42
CA ALA A 586 6.40 -6.53 33.84
C ALA A 586 5.76 -7.60 34.73
N HIS A 587 4.74 -7.25 35.53
CA HIS A 587 3.99 -8.18 36.38
C HIS A 587 2.88 -8.96 35.69
N SER A 588 2.64 -8.72 34.40
CA SER A 588 1.65 -9.49 33.62
C SER A 588 2.27 -10.74 32.99
N LEU A 589 1.48 -11.82 32.89
CA LEU A 589 1.89 -13.08 32.26
C LEU A 589 2.08 -12.90 30.76
N LYS A 590 3.25 -13.26 30.24
CA LYS A 590 3.62 -13.07 28.82
C LYS A 590 4.49 -14.19 28.26
N SER A 591 4.56 -14.26 26.94
CA SER A 591 5.44 -15.18 26.21
C SER A 591 6.75 -14.50 25.80
N TYR A 592 7.85 -15.22 26.00
CA TYR A 592 9.13 -14.93 25.34
C TYR A 592 9.06 -15.38 23.86
N PRO A 593 9.64 -14.62 22.90
CA PRO A 593 10.30 -13.31 23.06
C PRO A 593 9.36 -12.10 22.84
N GLN A 594 8.06 -12.31 22.65
CA GLN A 594 7.09 -11.25 22.34
C GLN A 594 7.13 -10.07 23.33
N TYR A 595 7.23 -10.34 24.64
CA TYR A 595 7.22 -9.27 25.65
C TYR A 595 8.33 -8.23 25.47
N ILE A 596 9.45 -8.60 24.86
CA ILE A 596 10.60 -7.71 24.63
C ILE A 596 10.21 -6.63 23.60
N ILE A 597 9.48 -7.02 22.55
CA ILE A 597 8.97 -6.11 21.51
C ILE A 597 8.01 -5.11 22.16
N GLU A 598 7.12 -5.61 23.00
CA GLU A 598 6.13 -4.81 23.72
C GLU A 598 6.78 -3.84 24.71
N GLU A 599 7.78 -4.29 25.50
CA GLU A 599 8.54 -3.41 26.40
C GLU A 599 9.25 -2.28 25.65
N MET A 600 9.91 -2.59 24.52
CA MET A 600 10.54 -1.57 23.67
C MET A 600 9.51 -0.54 23.22
N LYS A 601 8.32 -0.99 22.80
CA LYS A 601 7.24 -0.10 22.41
C LYS A 601 6.76 0.77 23.57
N PHE A 602 6.56 0.21 24.77
CA PHE A 602 6.18 0.99 25.95
C PHE A 602 7.18 2.09 26.30
N VAL A 603 8.48 1.80 26.22
CA VAL A 603 9.54 2.78 26.49
C VAL A 603 9.59 3.85 25.39
N GLU A 604 9.50 3.45 24.12
CA GLU A 604 9.48 4.39 22.99
C GLU A 604 8.25 5.32 23.07
N ASP A 605 7.05 4.77 23.25
CA ASP A 605 5.80 5.53 23.36
C ASP A 605 5.84 6.51 24.55
N ALA A 606 6.37 6.10 25.71
CA ALA A 606 6.47 6.96 26.89
C ALA A 606 7.40 8.17 26.65
N VAL A 607 8.56 7.94 26.02
CA VAL A 607 9.52 9.01 25.71
C VAL A 607 8.97 9.91 24.60
N CYS A 608 8.54 9.35 23.47
CA CYS A 608 8.02 10.10 22.32
C CYS A 608 6.82 10.98 22.71
N LYS A 609 5.90 10.48 23.56
CA LYS A 609 4.77 11.28 24.08
C LYS A 609 5.20 12.60 24.71
N VAL A 610 6.34 12.62 25.41
CA VAL A 610 6.89 13.85 26.01
C VAL A 610 7.61 14.71 24.97
N LEU A 611 8.37 14.09 24.06
CA LEU A 611 9.13 14.81 23.04
C LEU A 611 8.24 15.46 21.97
N ASP A 612 7.16 14.80 21.57
CA ASP A 612 6.16 15.32 20.62
C ASP A 612 5.43 16.57 21.17
N GLN A 613 5.34 16.67 22.50
CA GLN A 613 4.71 17.80 23.21
C GLN A 613 5.74 18.76 23.81
N PHE A 614 7.00 18.64 23.39
CA PHE A 614 8.09 19.43 23.93
C PHE A 614 7.93 20.91 23.60
N ASN A 615 7.96 21.76 24.63
CA ASN A 615 7.70 23.19 24.53
C ASN A 615 8.95 24.05 24.81
N GLY A 616 10.14 23.47 24.62
CA GLY A 616 11.42 24.15 24.79
C GLY A 616 11.99 24.14 26.21
N LYS A 617 11.23 23.68 27.21
CA LYS A 617 11.67 23.53 28.61
C LYS A 617 12.80 22.51 28.76
N LYS A 618 13.69 22.72 29.74
CA LYS A 618 14.67 21.70 30.13
C LYS A 618 13.97 20.67 31.02
N ILE A 619 14.01 19.41 30.63
CA ILE A 619 13.28 18.32 31.30
C ILE A 619 14.24 17.24 31.76
N ALA A 620 13.80 16.42 32.71
CA ALA A 620 14.49 15.19 33.08
C ALA A 620 13.54 14.00 33.16
N PHE A 621 13.92 12.90 32.52
CA PHE A 621 13.32 11.59 32.76
C PHE A 621 14.00 10.93 33.96
N VAL A 622 13.18 10.49 34.92
CA VAL A 622 13.63 9.85 36.16
C VAL A 622 12.87 8.54 36.37
N SER A 623 13.48 7.65 37.15
CA SER A 623 12.89 6.38 37.55
C SER A 623 13.00 6.16 39.05
N ASP A 624 12.09 5.36 39.58
CA ASP A 624 11.99 4.97 40.97
C ASP A 624 12.67 3.62 41.26
N HIS A 625 12.67 2.70 40.30
CA HIS A 625 13.48 1.47 40.29
C HIS A 625 13.61 0.94 38.86
N GLY A 626 14.47 -0.06 38.66
CA GLY A 626 14.46 -0.90 37.45
C GLY A 626 13.81 -2.26 37.69
N ILE A 627 13.92 -3.16 36.72
CA ILE A 627 13.24 -4.46 36.72
C ILE A 627 14.23 -5.55 36.30
N THR A 628 14.25 -6.66 37.05
CA THR A 628 15.02 -7.85 36.71
C THR A 628 14.15 -8.91 36.06
N TYR A 629 14.52 -9.29 34.83
CA TYR A 629 13.94 -10.44 34.14
C TYR A 629 14.72 -11.73 34.38
N LEU A 630 15.93 -11.66 34.95
CA LEU A 630 16.77 -12.84 35.15
C LEU A 630 16.36 -13.65 36.38
N SER A 631 15.59 -13.07 37.30
CA SER A 631 15.07 -13.79 38.47
C SER A 631 14.13 -14.93 38.09
N GLN A 632 13.45 -14.84 36.93
CA GLN A 632 12.63 -15.93 36.39
C GLN A 632 13.46 -17.15 35.94
N LEU A 633 14.78 -17.01 35.82
CA LEU A 633 15.68 -18.06 35.33
C LEU A 633 16.36 -18.83 36.47
N VAL A 634 16.27 -18.34 37.71
CA VAL A 634 17.00 -18.90 38.85
C VAL A 634 16.05 -19.45 39.90
N GLU A 635 16.40 -20.59 40.50
CA GLU A 635 15.66 -21.16 41.62
C GLU A 635 15.69 -20.26 42.86
N GLY A 636 14.53 -20.12 43.50
CA GLY A 636 14.39 -19.39 44.75
C GLY A 636 15.17 -20.03 45.91
N LEU A 637 15.29 -19.28 47.01
CA LEU A 637 16.01 -19.68 48.21
C LEU A 637 15.18 -20.54 49.15
N LYS A 638 13.85 -20.53 49.02
CA LYS A 638 12.91 -21.27 49.87
C LYS A 638 13.10 -21.02 51.37
N ILE A 639 13.34 -19.76 51.75
CA ILE A 639 13.49 -19.37 53.15
C ILE A 639 12.13 -19.51 53.85
N GLY A 640 12.10 -20.27 54.94
CA GLY A 640 10.89 -20.47 55.75
C GLY A 640 10.67 -19.34 56.76
N GLY A 641 9.41 -19.10 57.14
CA GLY A 641 9.06 -18.18 58.23
C GLY A 641 9.10 -16.69 57.88
N ILE A 642 9.11 -16.35 56.58
CA ILE A 642 9.07 -14.97 56.08
C ILE A 642 7.80 -14.73 55.27
N LYS A 643 7.31 -13.48 55.25
CA LYS A 643 6.21 -13.03 54.40
C LYS A 643 6.77 -12.32 53.19
N THR A 644 6.76 -13.00 52.06
CA THR A 644 7.25 -12.52 50.76
C THR A 644 6.40 -11.39 50.18
N ASP A 645 7.02 -10.54 49.38
CA ASP A 645 6.39 -9.51 48.56
C ASP A 645 7.18 -9.29 47.25
N HIS A 646 6.56 -8.65 46.25
CA HIS A 646 7.14 -8.36 44.93
C HIS A 646 7.93 -9.54 44.33
N GLU A 647 7.24 -10.64 44.05
CA GLU A 647 7.81 -11.87 43.45
C GLU A 647 9.00 -12.47 44.25
N GLY A 648 9.04 -12.19 45.57
CA GLY A 648 10.07 -12.71 46.47
C GLY A 648 11.40 -12.01 46.38
N ARG A 649 11.45 -10.82 45.77
CA ARG A 649 12.65 -9.98 45.81
C ARG A 649 12.85 -9.32 47.18
N LEU A 650 11.75 -9.09 47.93
CA LEU A 650 11.79 -8.72 49.34
C LEU A 650 10.84 -9.56 50.18
N ALA A 651 11.07 -9.55 51.50
CA ALA A 651 10.18 -10.16 52.45
C ALA A 651 10.25 -9.45 53.80
N THR A 652 9.21 -9.60 54.60
CA THR A 652 9.17 -9.19 56.00
C THR A 652 9.25 -10.39 56.92
N TYR A 653 9.85 -10.22 58.10
CA TYR A 653 9.99 -11.26 59.10
C TYR A 653 9.64 -10.74 60.50
N SER A 654 9.01 -11.57 61.32
CA SER A 654 8.59 -11.23 62.68
C SER A 654 9.45 -11.89 63.76
N SER A 655 10.28 -12.86 63.40
CA SER A 655 11.16 -13.62 64.29
C SER A 655 12.59 -13.55 63.77
N PRO A 656 13.63 -13.52 64.62
CA PRO A 656 15.01 -13.39 64.18
C PRO A 656 15.39 -14.42 63.10
N ILE A 657 15.85 -13.91 61.96
CA ILE A 657 16.33 -14.72 60.83
C ILE A 657 17.86 -14.85 60.87
N VAL A 658 18.37 -16.00 60.42
CA VAL A 658 19.80 -16.35 60.42
C VAL A 658 20.56 -15.46 59.44
N GLU A 659 21.61 -14.77 59.88
CA GLU A 659 22.51 -14.02 58.98
C GLU A 659 23.01 -14.93 57.83
N ASP A 660 22.81 -14.49 56.59
CA ASP A 660 23.21 -15.19 55.38
C ASP A 660 23.70 -14.16 54.34
N ASN A 661 24.65 -14.57 53.50
CA ASN A 661 25.20 -13.74 52.44
C ASN A 661 24.27 -13.60 51.21
N LYS A 662 23.10 -14.24 51.23
CA LYS A 662 22.15 -14.25 50.09
C LYS A 662 21.15 -13.10 50.11
N TYR A 663 21.00 -12.40 51.24
CA TYR A 663 20.08 -11.29 51.39
C TYR A 663 20.67 -10.22 52.32
N ILE A 664 20.10 -9.02 52.27
CA ILE A 664 20.45 -7.90 53.16
C ILE A 664 19.29 -7.59 54.09
N LYS A 665 19.58 -7.35 55.36
CA LYS A 665 18.62 -6.81 56.35
C LYS A 665 18.63 -5.29 56.27
N LEU A 666 17.45 -4.69 56.19
CA LEU A 666 17.29 -3.25 56.18
C LEU A 666 17.27 -2.68 57.61
N ASP A 667 17.52 -1.38 57.72
CA ASP A 667 17.64 -0.67 59.00
C ASP A 667 16.31 -0.58 59.76
N ASP A 668 15.19 -0.90 59.10
CA ASP A 668 13.87 -1.02 59.75
C ASP A 668 13.76 -2.23 60.69
N GLY A 669 14.73 -3.15 60.65
CA GLY A 669 14.81 -4.33 61.51
C GLY A 669 13.80 -5.43 61.19
N GLN A 670 13.02 -5.30 60.11
CA GLN A 670 11.93 -6.23 59.78
C GLN A 670 11.88 -6.62 58.29
N THR A 671 12.63 -5.95 57.42
CA THR A 671 12.64 -6.19 55.97
C THR A 671 13.97 -6.80 55.53
N ILE A 672 13.88 -7.75 54.60
CA ILE A 672 15.02 -8.29 53.85
C ILE A 672 14.82 -8.15 52.36
N CYS A 673 15.92 -7.91 51.64
CA CYS A 673 15.97 -7.86 50.18
C CYS A 673 16.96 -8.88 49.65
N SER A 674 16.64 -9.55 48.54
CA SER A 674 17.56 -10.49 47.91
C SER A 674 18.75 -9.78 47.30
N LEU A 675 19.96 -10.30 47.55
CA LEU A 675 21.19 -9.74 46.99
C LEU A 675 21.42 -10.16 45.54
N THR A 676 20.85 -11.26 45.09
CA THR A 676 21.13 -11.86 43.77
C THR A 676 19.85 -12.07 42.98
N HIS A 677 19.92 -12.63 41.77
CA HIS A 677 18.74 -13.01 40.99
C HIS A 677 17.85 -14.10 41.64
N ARG A 678 18.28 -14.70 42.76
CA ARG A 678 17.44 -15.66 43.49
C ARG A 678 16.33 -14.92 44.24
N SER A 679 15.08 -15.34 44.10
CA SER A 679 14.01 -14.90 45.00
C SER A 679 14.20 -15.52 46.39
N LEU A 680 13.70 -14.87 47.44
CA LEU A 680 13.81 -15.31 48.84
C LEU A 680 12.99 -16.58 49.13
N VAL A 681 11.94 -16.81 48.35
CA VAL A 681 11.00 -17.94 48.50
C VAL A 681 11.01 -18.81 47.25
N ASP A 682 9.88 -18.90 46.54
CA ASP A 682 9.73 -19.57 45.27
C ASP A 682 10.25 -18.71 44.12
N LYS A 683 10.68 -19.40 43.06
CA LYS A 683 11.18 -18.80 41.82
C LYS A 683 10.13 -17.88 41.18
N VAL A 684 10.58 -16.78 40.60
CA VAL A 684 9.72 -15.85 39.84
C VAL A 684 9.10 -16.57 38.63
N ASN A 685 7.82 -16.31 38.36
CA ASN A 685 7.11 -16.93 37.26
C ASN A 685 7.77 -16.65 35.90
N LYS A 686 7.75 -17.63 35.00
CA LYS A 686 8.24 -17.44 33.63
C LYS A 686 7.42 -16.36 32.93
N GLY A 687 8.11 -15.44 32.25
CA GLY A 687 7.54 -14.27 31.57
C GLY A 687 7.40 -13.03 32.45
N HIS A 688 7.63 -13.11 33.76
CA HIS A 688 7.53 -11.97 34.67
C HIS A 688 8.87 -11.27 34.87
N GLY A 689 8.83 -9.95 34.93
CA GLY A 689 9.88 -9.16 35.58
C GLY A 689 9.59 -9.04 37.08
N ALA A 690 10.63 -8.80 37.86
CA ALA A 690 10.52 -8.61 39.31
C ALA A 690 11.37 -7.42 39.75
N HIS A 691 11.04 -6.84 40.90
CA HIS A 691 11.80 -5.76 41.52
C HIS A 691 11.66 -5.80 43.06
N GLY A 692 12.38 -4.97 43.80
CA GLY A 692 12.37 -4.93 45.27
C GLY A 692 13.66 -5.46 45.93
N GLY A 693 14.54 -6.08 45.13
CA GLY A 693 15.82 -6.63 45.54
C GLY A 693 17.00 -5.68 45.31
N CYS A 694 18.20 -6.24 45.28
CA CYS A 694 19.45 -5.50 45.25
C CYS A 694 20.28 -5.71 43.96
N THR A 695 19.75 -6.37 42.92
CA THR A 695 20.55 -6.54 41.69
C THR A 695 20.78 -5.19 41.02
N PRO A 696 21.90 -5.02 40.28
CA PRO A 696 22.21 -3.72 39.68
C PRO A 696 21.10 -3.18 38.78
N GLU A 697 20.38 -4.03 38.04
CA GLU A 697 19.25 -3.63 37.20
C GLU A 697 17.97 -3.25 37.98
N GLU A 698 17.84 -3.65 39.24
CA GLU A 698 16.75 -3.18 40.11
C GLU A 698 17.11 -1.83 40.76
N VAL A 699 18.37 -1.68 41.20
CA VAL A 699 18.82 -0.57 42.05
C VAL A 699 19.32 0.63 41.25
N LEU A 700 19.99 0.40 40.11
CA LEU A 700 20.55 1.48 39.31
C LEU A 700 19.53 1.97 38.29
N VAL A 701 19.24 3.26 38.38
CA VAL A 701 18.23 3.95 37.58
C VAL A 701 18.84 5.10 36.78
N PRO A 702 18.34 5.37 35.56
CA PRO A 702 18.84 6.48 34.76
C PRO A 702 18.20 7.82 35.19
N VAL A 703 18.98 8.89 35.07
CA VAL A 703 18.48 10.27 35.03
C VAL A 703 18.92 10.87 33.71
N ILE A 704 17.95 11.16 32.84
CA ILE A 704 18.20 11.59 31.45
C ILE A 704 17.67 13.01 31.26
N ILE A 705 18.55 13.95 30.96
CA ILE A 705 18.24 15.38 30.85
C ILE A 705 18.23 15.79 29.39
N VAL A 706 17.13 16.43 28.99
CA VAL A 706 16.86 16.89 27.62
C VAL A 706 16.52 18.37 27.65
N SER A 707 17.00 19.13 26.66
CA SER A 707 16.69 20.55 26.54
C SER A 707 16.66 21.01 25.07
N SER A 708 16.18 22.23 24.88
CA SER A 708 16.16 22.92 23.59
C SER A 708 17.54 23.44 23.14
N GLN A 709 18.56 23.35 24.00
CA GLN A 709 19.87 23.91 23.77
C GLN A 709 20.91 22.81 23.75
N LYS A 710 21.70 22.73 22.67
CA LYS A 710 22.84 21.82 22.61
C LYS A 710 23.89 22.22 23.66
N ASN A 711 24.57 21.24 24.25
CA ASN A 711 25.71 21.53 25.12
C ASN A 711 26.77 22.33 24.36
N ALA A 712 27.26 23.42 24.97
CA ALA A 712 28.45 24.11 24.49
C ALA A 712 29.68 23.28 24.86
N THR A 713 30.28 22.61 23.88
CA THR A 713 31.46 21.77 24.10
C THR A 713 32.64 22.22 23.24
N THR A 714 33.83 22.24 23.84
CA THR A 714 35.11 22.39 23.16
C THR A 714 35.94 21.18 23.52
N TYR A 715 36.23 20.35 22.53
CA TYR A 715 37.00 19.13 22.72
C TYR A 715 38.47 19.38 22.44
N SER A 716 39.34 18.68 23.16
CA SER A 716 40.75 18.58 22.81
C SER A 716 41.14 17.10 22.77
N THR A 717 41.67 16.65 21.63
CA THR A 717 42.14 15.28 21.43
C THR A 717 43.63 15.25 21.17
N SER A 718 44.36 14.33 21.79
CA SER A 718 45.75 14.01 21.44
C SER A 718 45.98 12.50 21.47
N ILE A 719 46.75 11.97 20.51
CA ILE A 719 47.18 10.58 20.53
C ILE A 719 48.26 10.36 21.60
N VAL A 720 48.20 9.24 22.32
CA VAL A 720 49.19 8.89 23.36
C VAL A 720 50.45 8.29 22.75
N ASN A 721 50.29 7.38 21.79
CA ASN A 721 51.37 6.77 21.03
C ASN A 721 50.89 6.54 19.58
N ASP A 722 51.66 7.01 18.60
CA ASP A 722 51.37 6.87 17.17
C ASP A 722 51.97 5.59 16.57
N GLU A 723 52.82 4.86 17.30
CA GLU A 723 53.34 3.55 16.90
C GLU A 723 52.46 2.40 17.42
N ILE A 724 51.88 1.64 16.49
CA ILE A 724 50.91 0.58 16.80
C ILE A 724 51.60 -0.78 16.75
N ASP A 725 51.56 -1.48 17.88
CA ASP A 725 52.03 -2.86 18.01
C ASP A 725 51.08 -3.81 17.24
N ALA A 726 51.58 -4.48 16.21
CA ALA A 726 50.77 -5.41 15.41
C ALA A 726 50.27 -6.62 16.22
N THR A 727 50.94 -7.00 17.30
CA THR A 727 50.49 -8.10 18.18
C THR A 727 49.34 -7.67 19.08
N LYS A 728 49.23 -6.38 19.39
CA LYS A 728 48.16 -5.76 20.19
C LYS A 728 47.73 -4.42 19.58
N PRO A 729 46.99 -4.44 18.46
CA PRO A 729 46.72 -3.24 17.67
C PRO A 729 45.60 -2.40 18.30
N ILE A 730 45.95 -1.67 19.36
CA ILE A 730 45.08 -0.75 20.07
C ILE A 730 45.70 0.65 20.08
N ILE A 731 44.87 1.69 20.13
CA ILE A 731 45.31 3.08 20.17
C ILE A 731 44.74 3.76 21.40
N ASN A 732 45.58 4.55 22.07
CA ASN A 732 45.17 5.34 23.22
C ASN A 732 45.12 6.83 22.85
N PHE A 733 44.06 7.51 23.27
CA PHE A 733 43.86 8.95 23.09
C PHE A 733 43.63 9.62 24.45
N ILE A 734 44.07 10.87 24.58
CA ILE A 734 43.63 11.78 25.64
C ILE A 734 42.55 12.67 25.03
N ILE A 735 41.32 12.56 25.52
CA ILE A 735 40.16 13.33 25.04
C ILE A 735 39.56 14.11 26.21
N LYS A 736 39.65 15.44 26.16
CA LYS A 736 39.08 16.34 27.19
C LYS A 736 37.88 17.11 26.65
N GLY A 737 37.01 17.54 27.57
CA GLY A 737 35.81 18.32 27.25
C GLY A 737 34.58 17.48 26.92
N LEU A 738 34.67 16.15 27.05
CA LEU A 738 33.54 15.25 26.88
C LEU A 738 32.53 15.42 28.02
N SER A 739 31.26 15.58 27.66
CA SER A 739 30.12 15.49 28.57
C SER A 739 29.69 14.03 28.79
N SER A 740 28.74 13.79 29.70
CA SER A 740 28.30 12.43 30.02
C SER A 740 27.58 11.71 28.88
N VAL A 741 27.10 12.46 27.88
CA VAL A 741 26.36 11.94 26.72
C VAL A 741 27.22 11.76 25.48
N ASP A 742 28.43 12.31 25.47
CA ASP A 742 29.31 12.23 24.32
C ASP A 742 29.87 10.81 24.16
N VAL A 743 29.86 10.29 22.93
CA VAL A 743 30.40 8.97 22.63
C VAL A 743 31.63 9.15 21.72
N PRO A 744 32.85 8.98 22.25
CA PRO A 744 34.04 8.99 21.42
C PRO A 744 34.15 7.68 20.64
N THR A 745 34.48 7.78 19.35
CA THR A 745 34.77 6.64 18.47
C THR A 745 36.01 6.91 17.64
N LEU A 746 36.57 5.85 17.06
CA LEU A 746 37.74 5.89 16.20
C LEU A 746 37.38 5.34 14.83
N VAL A 747 37.60 6.10 13.77
CA VAL A 747 37.46 5.63 12.39
C VAL A 747 38.82 5.26 11.83
N TYR A 748 38.95 4.01 11.38
CA TYR A 748 40.15 3.46 10.73
C TYR A 748 39.74 2.57 9.55
N ASN A 749 40.30 2.83 8.36
CA ASN A 749 39.98 2.11 7.12
C ASN A 749 38.45 2.03 6.83
N GLY A 750 37.73 3.14 7.03
CA GLY A 750 36.27 3.20 6.85
C GLY A 750 35.45 2.43 7.90
N VAL A 751 36.08 1.77 8.87
CA VAL A 751 35.43 1.05 9.96
C VAL A 751 35.45 1.91 11.22
N THR A 752 34.33 1.96 11.93
CA THR A 752 34.22 2.66 13.22
C THR A 752 34.45 1.67 14.35
N TYR A 753 35.35 2.02 15.26
CA TYR A 753 35.72 1.27 16.45
C TYR A 753 35.33 2.07 17.71
N HIS A 754 34.88 1.38 18.75
CA HIS A 754 34.53 2.03 20.01
C HIS A 754 35.78 2.45 20.79
N LEU A 755 35.71 3.61 21.46
CA LEU A 755 36.72 4.08 22.40
C LEU A 755 36.20 3.91 23.83
N THR A 756 36.92 3.17 24.66
CA THR A 756 36.55 2.90 26.05
C THR A 756 37.39 3.75 27.01
N SER A 757 36.74 4.43 27.95
CA SER A 757 37.43 5.20 29.00
C SER A 757 38.27 4.27 29.90
N LYS A 758 39.50 4.70 30.19
CA LYS A 758 40.39 4.13 31.21
C LYS A 758 40.52 5.06 32.44
N GLY A 759 39.64 6.06 32.53
CA GLY A 759 39.74 7.15 33.49
C GLY A 759 40.77 8.21 33.09
N ASN A 760 40.77 9.33 33.82
CA ASN A 760 41.71 10.45 33.63
C ASN A 760 41.76 11.00 32.18
N ASN A 761 40.63 11.02 31.48
CA ASN A 761 40.50 11.44 30.07
C ASN A 761 41.25 10.55 29.06
N ILE A 762 41.69 9.36 29.44
CA ILE A 762 42.35 8.41 28.54
C ILE A 762 41.31 7.44 27.97
N TYR A 763 41.34 7.23 26.66
CA TYR A 763 40.42 6.38 25.92
C TYR A 763 41.21 5.39 25.05
N GLU A 764 40.86 4.11 25.15
CA GLU A 764 41.50 3.00 24.42
C GLU A 764 40.55 2.48 23.34
N SER A 765 41.06 2.25 22.12
CA SER A 765 40.28 1.62 21.05
C SER A 765 40.07 0.13 21.29
N GLU A 766 39.02 -0.40 20.69
CA GLU A 766 38.95 -1.82 20.36
C GLU A 766 40.17 -2.26 19.54
N ARG A 767 40.38 -3.58 19.47
CA ARG A 767 41.44 -4.16 18.65
C ARG A 767 41.15 -3.83 17.17
N LEU A 768 42.07 -3.11 16.55
CA LEU A 768 41.97 -2.72 15.14
C LEU A 768 42.32 -3.87 14.22
N ASN A 769 41.59 -3.97 13.11
CA ASN A 769 41.96 -4.83 11.99
C ASN A 769 42.92 -4.04 11.09
N LEU A 770 44.22 -4.11 11.40
CA LEU A 770 45.26 -3.37 10.70
C LEU A 770 45.29 -3.70 9.20
N VAL A 771 45.50 -2.67 8.39
CA VAL A 771 45.70 -2.75 6.94
C VAL A 771 46.94 -1.95 6.58
N ASP A 772 47.90 -2.57 5.90
CA ASP A 772 49.24 -2.00 5.64
C ASP A 772 49.20 -0.66 4.89
N THR A 773 48.16 -0.42 4.10
CA THR A 773 47.97 0.82 3.33
C THR A 773 47.35 1.96 4.13
N GLU A 774 46.73 1.68 5.29
CA GLU A 774 46.01 2.68 6.07
C GLU A 774 46.87 3.17 7.24
N THR A 775 47.25 4.45 7.17
CA THR A 775 48.15 5.12 8.12
C THR A 775 47.48 6.25 8.89
N LYS A 776 46.16 6.41 8.75
CA LYS A 776 45.42 7.48 9.41
C LYS A 776 44.27 6.94 10.24
N VAL A 777 44.05 7.59 11.36
CA VAL A 777 42.90 7.36 12.23
C VAL A 777 42.22 8.67 12.54
N THR A 778 40.89 8.67 12.57
CA THR A 778 40.11 9.87 12.90
C THR A 778 39.33 9.64 14.17
N VAL A 779 39.53 10.50 15.16
CA VAL A 779 38.70 10.52 16.37
C VAL A 779 37.41 11.27 16.05
N CYS A 780 36.27 10.64 16.32
CA CYS A 780 34.95 11.21 16.18
C CYS A 780 34.28 11.31 17.55
N ILE A 781 33.44 12.33 17.75
CA ILE A 781 32.59 12.47 18.93
C ILE A 781 31.15 12.60 18.43
N ASN A 782 30.27 11.68 18.83
CA ASN A 782 28.90 11.58 18.31
C ASN A 782 28.88 11.62 16.77
N GLU A 783 29.73 10.78 16.15
CA GLU A 783 29.91 10.67 14.68
C GLU A 783 30.50 11.93 14.00
N THR A 784 30.74 13.01 14.74
CA THR A 784 31.37 14.22 14.19
C THR A 784 32.89 14.11 14.29
N SER A 785 33.57 14.10 13.14
CA SER A 785 35.03 14.10 13.05
C SER A 785 35.64 15.29 13.81
N GLN A 786 36.64 15.01 14.65
CA GLN A 786 37.37 16.02 15.42
C GLN A 786 38.77 16.23 14.86
N ASN A 787 39.63 15.22 15.04
CA ASN A 787 41.03 15.29 14.65
C ASN A 787 41.45 13.97 14.00
N THR A 788 42.23 14.08 12.93
CA THR A 788 42.87 12.95 12.26
C THR A 788 44.34 12.89 12.67
N PHE A 789 44.81 11.70 13.04
CA PHE A 789 46.16 11.41 13.45
C PHE A 789 46.81 10.45 12.46
N SER A 790 48.10 10.65 12.20
CA SER A 790 48.91 9.67 11.48
C SER A 790 49.40 8.61 12.48
N ILE A 791 49.37 7.34 12.07
CA ILE A 791 49.87 6.20 12.84
C ILE A 791 50.90 5.43 12.01
N LYS A 792 51.85 4.81 12.70
CA LYS A 792 52.81 3.87 12.11
C LYS A 792 52.39 2.46 12.49
N VAL A 793 52.08 1.66 11.49
CA VAL A 793 51.77 0.25 11.66
C VAL A 793 53.03 -0.55 11.34
N SER A 794 53.57 -1.27 12.33
CA SER A 794 54.68 -2.20 12.10
C SER A 794 54.13 -3.62 12.00
N THR A 795 53.61 -3.98 10.83
CA THR A 795 53.39 -5.38 10.48
C THR A 795 54.79 -5.97 10.19
N GLY A 796 55.22 -6.97 10.95
CA GLY A 796 56.62 -7.42 10.97
C GLY A 796 57.19 -7.74 9.57
N ALA A 797 58.45 -7.31 9.37
CA ALA A 797 59.38 -7.60 8.27
C ALA A 797 58.79 -7.84 6.87
N THR A 798 58.93 -6.84 5.99
CA THR A 798 59.14 -7.11 4.56
C THR A 798 60.33 -8.06 4.42
N GLU A 799 60.10 -9.29 3.99
CA GLU A 799 61.18 -10.11 3.43
C GLU A 799 61.70 -9.35 2.21
N ASP A 800 62.90 -8.78 2.32
CA ASP A 800 63.66 -8.37 1.15
C ASP A 800 63.91 -9.64 0.33
N ASP A 801 63.25 -9.73 -0.83
CA ASP A 801 63.45 -10.79 -1.80
C ASP A 801 64.91 -10.70 -2.32
N LEU A 802 65.79 -11.50 -1.72
CA LEU A 802 67.23 -11.54 -1.99
C LEU A 802 67.57 -12.29 -3.29
N PHE A 803 66.65 -12.31 -4.27
CA PHE A 803 66.82 -13.02 -5.54
C PHE A 803 66.65 -12.18 -6.82
N ASP A 804 66.67 -10.85 -6.75
CA ASP A 804 66.91 -10.02 -7.93
C ASP A 804 68.41 -9.86 -8.20
N GLY A 805 69.03 -10.94 -8.69
CA GLY A 805 70.40 -10.91 -9.17
C GLY A 805 71.01 -12.27 -9.44
N LEU A 806 70.54 -12.98 -10.48
CA LEU A 806 71.34 -13.87 -11.34
C LEU A 806 70.66 -14.14 -12.68
#